data_AF-A0A1R3G812-F1
#
_entry.id   AF-A0A1R3G812-F1
#
_cell.length_a   1.000
_cell.length_b   1.000
_cell.length_c   1.000
_cell.angle_alpha   90.00
_cell.angle_beta   90.00
_cell.angle_gamma   90.00
#
_symmetry.space_group_name_H-M   'P 1'
#
loop_
_entity.id
_entity.type
_entity.pdbx_description
1 polymer ?
#
loop_
_entity_poly.entity_id
_entity_poly.type
_entity_poly.pdbx_seq_one_letter_code
_entity_poly.pdbx_strand_id
1 'polypeptide(L)'
;MTVEELIKVHKPDILCLLEIKADETMVKSLAKRLRFTDVFTVPSHSMAGGIALFWNSSSINIDVLSYSEQVVHTMIEINSVSQIFSFVYVRPNSLYKENFWTDLVAFSSNISSPWSVVGDFNDFAAVSERWGGATTAANCLNMILKFRSYWEACNLFDAGSSGCRFTWIKRVGGRIVLQEKLDRALWNSEALLVNPNAKIIVLPCLCSDHHPLLLDFDCVRPTGGSNKPFRFEAAWLTHSDFTGMFSSAWGRGGGNLLNSIEEVTKECKVRIQQVFGSIHKKKRILLARIRGIQNCDYYADSDFLHQLDICLREEYHQVLRQEELLWLQKSSQKKNFPFQKVYDEFALKLSAKEKLAVSAELQLDEVKLAVFSMKGLKSPGVDGIQPIFYQCNWEILKNTLFQFVNSALATGKVDLKMPGAHMVLIPKVPNPTSVKEFRPITLLNTSYKILSKVLVNRLRPVLQRIIGPFQNSFLAGRSTTDNILITQEVVHSLMGCKGRSRGMILKIDLQKAYDNVSWRFVSEEMLVDLEATSAGKSKVFYLVVVFQLPEYSGSFEQERFMELCLPSLWGSIGGNRFFSGLATAQFDEGAKAIMGYAIQLASDSFAAFSNLLGDVTREGRLITWQPPPNGTCILNTDGSRCFDDGHASAGGLIRNSEGRWMFGFLLNTGRTGSLEAELWGIRQGIIMAKNRGIQRLIIEFDAQVVVQFLRSTVLASHPCYTLIRDCLELINSDWIVDIRHICREGNRCADHLADLAHSAPNGVSLLEDPPDSTTSLLEDDRAGRGVLRL
;
A
#
# COMPACT_ATOMS: atom_id res chain seq x y z
N MET A 1 -12.04 18.80 10.23
CA MET A 1 -12.42 17.47 9.72
C MET A 1 -12.63 17.57 8.23
N THR A 2 -11.75 16.94 7.45
CA THR A 2 -11.96 16.75 6.02
C THR A 2 -13.05 15.69 5.82
N VAL A 3 -13.70 15.67 4.66
CA VAL A 3 -14.69 14.63 4.27
C VAL A 3 -14.13 13.21 4.49
N GLU A 4 -12.83 13.01 4.25
CA GLU A 4 -12.12 11.75 4.52
C GLU A 4 -12.25 11.25 5.96
N GLU A 5 -12.27 12.16 6.94
CA GLU A 5 -12.34 11.81 8.34
C GLU A 5 -13.76 11.39 8.75
N LEU A 6 -14.78 12.05 8.19
CA LEU A 6 -16.18 11.61 8.32
C LEU A 6 -16.35 10.19 7.78
N ILE A 7 -15.77 9.90 6.61
CA ILE A 7 -15.81 8.56 6.00
C ILE A 7 -15.12 7.53 6.89
N LYS A 8 -13.95 7.85 7.46
CA LYS A 8 -13.24 6.92 8.36
C LYS A 8 -14.03 6.57 9.62
N VAL A 9 -14.68 7.56 10.22
CA VAL A 9 -15.40 7.41 11.49
C VAL A 9 -16.75 6.72 11.28
N HIS A 10 -17.52 7.19 10.31
CA HIS A 10 -18.90 6.78 10.12
C HIS A 10 -19.07 5.68 9.07
N LYS A 11 -18.06 5.48 8.20
CA LYS A 11 -18.06 4.47 7.13
C LYS A 11 -19.36 4.44 6.33
N PRO A 12 -19.77 5.58 5.76
CA PRO A 12 -21.03 5.65 5.02
C PRO A 12 -20.95 4.81 3.75
N ASP A 13 -22.03 4.08 3.46
CA ASP A 13 -22.18 3.34 2.18
C ASP A 13 -22.43 4.29 1.01
N ILE A 14 -23.09 5.42 1.28
CA ILE A 14 -23.40 6.48 0.32
C ILE A 14 -22.92 7.82 0.88
N LEU A 15 -22.20 8.57 0.07
CA LEU A 15 -21.83 9.95 0.36
C LEU A 15 -22.46 10.88 -0.68
N CYS A 16 -23.18 11.90 -0.22
CA CYS A 16 -23.65 12.98 -1.07
C CYS A 16 -22.95 14.28 -0.67
N LEU A 17 -22.34 14.96 -1.65
CA LEU A 17 -21.74 16.28 -1.49
C LEU A 17 -22.57 17.28 -2.29
N LEU A 18 -23.05 18.33 -1.62
CA LEU A 18 -23.79 19.43 -2.21
C LEU A 18 -22.88 20.64 -2.43
N GLU A 19 -23.24 21.49 -3.39
CA GLU A 19 -22.49 22.71 -3.78
C GLU A 19 -21.03 22.47 -4.17
N ILE A 20 -20.75 21.32 -4.79
CA ILE A 20 -19.40 20.99 -5.22
C ILE A 20 -19.00 21.84 -6.43
N LYS A 21 -18.12 22.83 -6.21
CA LYS A 21 -17.55 23.70 -7.25
C LYS A 21 -16.38 23.02 -7.96
N ALA A 22 -16.61 21.84 -8.48
CA ALA A 22 -15.61 21.04 -9.18
C ALA A 22 -16.21 20.45 -10.45
N ASP A 23 -15.40 20.40 -11.52
CA ASP A 23 -15.80 19.71 -12.74
C ASP A 23 -15.85 18.18 -12.53
N GLU A 24 -16.49 17.50 -13.48
CA GLU A 24 -16.68 16.04 -13.43
C GLU A 24 -15.34 15.28 -13.30
N THR A 25 -14.24 15.79 -13.85
CA THR A 25 -12.93 15.13 -13.79
C THR A 25 -12.34 15.20 -12.38
N MET A 26 -12.47 16.35 -11.72
CA MET A 26 -12.06 16.54 -10.33
C MET A 26 -12.91 15.68 -9.38
N VAL A 27 -14.22 15.60 -9.62
CA VAL A 27 -15.11 14.77 -8.80
C VAL A 27 -14.82 13.28 -8.97
N LYS A 28 -14.53 12.80 -10.19
CA LYS A 28 -14.06 11.43 -10.44
C LYS A 28 -12.70 11.15 -9.78
N SER A 29 -11.79 12.12 -9.76
CA SER A 29 -10.54 12.01 -9.00
C SER A 29 -10.77 11.93 -7.50
N LEU A 30 -11.73 12.71 -6.99
CA LEU A 30 -12.15 12.70 -5.60
C LEU A 30 -12.73 11.34 -5.21
N ALA A 31 -13.60 10.73 -6.04
CA ALA A 31 -14.14 9.40 -5.82
C ALA A 31 -13.03 8.35 -5.60
N LYS A 32 -12.01 8.36 -6.48
CA LYS A 32 -10.84 7.47 -6.38
C LYS A 32 -10.05 7.70 -5.08
N ARG A 33 -9.85 8.97 -4.69
CA ARG A 33 -9.14 9.32 -3.45
C ARG A 33 -9.91 8.89 -2.21
N LEU A 34 -11.23 9.08 -2.21
CA LEU A 34 -12.14 8.71 -1.13
C LEU A 34 -12.47 7.21 -1.09
N ARG A 35 -12.01 6.44 -2.09
CA ARG A 35 -12.20 4.98 -2.24
C ARG A 35 -13.65 4.56 -2.48
N PHE A 36 -14.39 5.39 -3.21
CA PHE A 36 -15.67 4.99 -3.80
C PHE A 36 -15.43 4.46 -5.21
N THR A 37 -16.10 3.37 -5.59
CA THR A 37 -15.98 2.80 -6.94
C THR A 37 -16.76 3.61 -7.97
N ASP A 38 -17.88 4.21 -7.56
CA ASP A 38 -18.83 4.85 -8.47
C ASP A 38 -19.18 6.26 -8.00
N VAL A 39 -19.50 7.11 -8.98
CA VAL A 39 -19.89 8.49 -8.74
C VAL A 39 -20.88 8.97 -9.80
N PHE A 40 -21.92 9.67 -9.36
CA PHE A 40 -22.86 10.39 -10.22
C PHE A 40 -22.78 11.88 -9.90
N THR A 41 -22.72 12.73 -10.92
CA THR A 41 -22.52 14.17 -10.74
C THR A 41 -23.50 14.98 -11.57
N VAL A 42 -24.15 15.94 -10.92
CA VAL A 42 -24.83 17.06 -11.58
C VAL A 42 -23.88 18.26 -11.53
N PRO A 43 -23.45 18.81 -12.68
CA PRO A 43 -22.50 19.91 -12.71
C PRO A 43 -23.09 21.20 -12.13
N SER A 44 -22.23 22.01 -11.51
CA SER A 44 -22.59 23.38 -11.12
C SER A 44 -22.73 24.26 -12.36
N HIS A 45 -23.81 25.04 -12.46
CA HIS A 45 -23.93 26.10 -13.46
C HIS A 45 -23.53 27.42 -12.80
N SER A 46 -22.41 28.01 -13.24
CA SER A 46 -21.78 29.19 -12.63
C SER A 46 -21.25 28.96 -11.19
N MET A 47 -21.46 29.90 -10.26
CA MET A 47 -20.98 29.83 -8.86
C MET A 47 -21.94 29.10 -7.91
N ALA A 48 -23.02 28.48 -8.42
CA ALA A 48 -24.10 27.90 -7.63
C ALA A 48 -24.47 26.47 -8.08
N GLY A 49 -24.77 25.61 -7.11
CA GLY A 49 -25.19 24.22 -7.34
C GLY A 49 -24.02 23.24 -7.47
N GLY A 50 -24.35 22.02 -7.92
CA GLY A 50 -23.44 20.89 -7.96
C GLY A 50 -23.85 19.82 -6.95
N ILE A 51 -24.19 18.62 -7.42
CA ILE A 51 -24.53 17.47 -6.57
C ILE A 51 -23.62 16.32 -6.99
N ALA A 52 -22.87 15.74 -6.05
CA ALA A 52 -22.05 14.56 -6.28
C ALA A 52 -22.42 13.44 -5.31
N LEU A 53 -22.91 12.34 -5.88
CA LEU A 53 -23.26 11.10 -5.19
C LEU A 53 -22.15 10.08 -5.40
N PHE A 54 -21.63 9.52 -4.32
CA PHE A 54 -20.59 8.50 -4.31
C PHE A 54 -21.09 7.26 -3.58
N TRP A 55 -20.83 6.08 -4.13
CA TRP A 55 -21.16 4.81 -3.50
C TRP A 55 -20.21 3.71 -3.99
N ASN A 56 -20.31 2.52 -3.38
CA ASN A 56 -19.62 1.33 -3.85
C ASN A 56 -20.63 0.35 -4.44
N SER A 57 -20.60 0.12 -5.77
CA SER A 57 -21.55 -0.81 -6.42
C SER A 57 -21.42 -2.26 -5.95
N SER A 58 -20.33 -2.61 -5.25
CA SER A 58 -20.18 -3.91 -4.61
C SER A 58 -20.92 -4.05 -3.28
N SER A 59 -21.36 -2.94 -2.66
CA SER A 59 -22.07 -2.95 -1.37
C SER A 59 -23.52 -2.47 -1.49
N ILE A 60 -23.80 -1.51 -2.35
CA ILE A 60 -25.14 -0.94 -2.52
C ILE A 60 -25.41 -0.67 -4.00
N ASN A 61 -26.60 -1.10 -4.46
CA ASN A 61 -27.06 -0.77 -5.80
C ASN A 61 -27.82 0.57 -5.76
N ILE A 62 -27.46 1.48 -6.66
CA ILE A 62 -28.10 2.78 -6.81
C ILE A 62 -28.41 2.98 -8.28
N ASP A 63 -29.69 3.06 -8.61
CA ASP A 63 -30.16 3.38 -9.95
C ASP A 63 -30.67 4.81 -9.99
N VAL A 64 -30.07 5.65 -10.83
CA VAL A 64 -30.53 7.03 -11.03
C VAL A 64 -31.78 7.03 -11.91
N LEU A 65 -32.91 7.46 -11.37
CA LEU A 65 -34.21 7.48 -12.07
C LEU A 65 -34.35 8.71 -12.96
N SER A 66 -34.05 9.88 -12.39
CA SER A 66 -34.09 11.18 -13.07
C SER A 66 -33.30 12.20 -12.26
N TYR A 67 -32.92 13.31 -12.87
CA TYR A 67 -32.21 14.38 -12.18
C TYR A 67 -32.48 15.74 -12.83
N SER A 68 -32.25 16.80 -12.07
CA SER A 68 -32.22 18.20 -12.50
C SER A 68 -31.06 18.92 -11.82
N GLU A 69 -30.91 20.22 -12.03
CA GLU A 69 -29.90 21.04 -11.35
C GLU A 69 -30.06 21.10 -9.82
N GLN A 70 -31.25 20.74 -9.29
CA GLN A 70 -31.61 20.88 -7.88
C GLN A 70 -31.94 19.55 -7.20
N VAL A 71 -32.10 18.46 -7.94
CA VAL A 71 -32.43 17.13 -7.37
C VAL A 71 -31.85 15.98 -8.18
N VAL A 72 -31.44 14.92 -7.50
CA VAL A 72 -31.15 13.61 -8.10
C VAL A 72 -32.07 12.57 -7.46
N HIS A 73 -32.98 12.01 -8.25
CA HIS A 73 -33.86 10.92 -7.84
C HIS A 73 -33.17 9.58 -8.10
N THR A 74 -33.11 8.75 -7.07
CA THR A 74 -32.44 7.44 -7.12
C THR A 74 -33.33 6.37 -6.51
N MET A 75 -33.21 5.14 -7.02
CA MET A 75 -33.73 3.94 -6.38
C MET A 75 -32.56 3.24 -5.68
N ILE A 76 -32.74 2.94 -4.40
CA ILE A 76 -31.72 2.36 -3.53
C ILE A 76 -32.30 1.17 -2.78
N GLU A 77 -31.59 0.06 -2.80
CA GLU A 77 -31.96 -1.12 -2.01
C GLU A 77 -31.29 -1.06 -0.63
N ILE A 78 -32.09 -0.89 0.42
CA ILE A 78 -31.65 -0.88 1.82
C ILE A 78 -32.35 -2.02 2.55
N ASN A 79 -31.58 -2.91 3.19
CA ASN A 79 -32.13 -4.07 3.91
C ASN A 79 -33.10 -4.91 3.06
N SER A 80 -32.76 -5.11 1.79
CA SER A 80 -33.59 -5.82 0.79
C SER A 80 -34.94 -5.17 0.47
N VAL A 81 -35.11 -3.90 0.82
CA VAL A 81 -36.27 -3.08 0.46
C VAL A 81 -35.82 -2.01 -0.51
N SER A 82 -36.46 -1.96 -1.68
CA SER A 82 -36.22 -0.92 -2.67
C SER A 82 -36.95 0.36 -2.30
N GLN A 83 -36.23 1.47 -2.21
CA GLN A 83 -36.72 2.76 -1.73
C GLN A 83 -36.16 3.89 -2.59
N ILE A 84 -36.95 4.95 -2.77
CA ILE A 84 -36.54 6.11 -3.54
C ILE A 84 -35.86 7.12 -2.61
N PHE A 85 -34.68 7.60 -3.01
CA PHE A 85 -34.00 8.74 -2.40
C PHE A 85 -33.85 9.88 -3.39
N SER A 86 -34.37 11.05 -3.02
CA SER A 86 -34.16 12.31 -3.73
C SER A 86 -33.12 13.13 -2.99
N PHE A 87 -31.93 13.30 -3.55
CA PHE A 87 -30.90 14.16 -2.99
C PHE A 87 -31.06 15.57 -3.54
N VAL A 88 -31.28 16.56 -2.66
CA VAL A 88 -31.70 17.90 -3.06
C VAL A 88 -30.70 18.99 -2.68
N TYR A 89 -30.56 19.96 -3.57
CA TYR A 89 -29.99 21.28 -3.31
C TYR A 89 -30.92 22.32 -3.94
N VAL A 90 -31.78 22.93 -3.13
CA VAL A 90 -32.76 23.90 -3.58
C VAL A 90 -32.12 25.28 -3.59
N ARG A 91 -32.14 25.98 -4.72
CA ARG A 91 -31.58 27.33 -4.82
C ARG A 91 -32.39 28.31 -3.97
N PRO A 92 -31.74 29.28 -3.30
CA PRO A 92 -32.43 30.25 -2.45
C PRO A 92 -33.34 31.22 -3.24
N ASN A 93 -33.17 31.31 -4.56
CA ASN A 93 -33.99 32.16 -5.42
C ASN A 93 -35.44 31.65 -5.52
N SER A 94 -36.40 32.54 -5.28
CA SER A 94 -37.83 32.19 -5.21
C SER A 94 -38.40 31.55 -6.48
N LEU A 95 -37.96 31.96 -7.67
CA LEU A 95 -38.45 31.39 -8.93
C LEU A 95 -37.96 29.94 -9.11
N TYR A 96 -36.66 29.70 -8.90
CA TYR A 96 -36.09 28.35 -9.00
C TYR A 96 -36.65 27.39 -7.94
N LYS A 97 -36.99 27.94 -6.77
CA LYS A 97 -37.63 27.21 -5.68
C LYS A 97 -39.07 26.81 -6.02
N GLU A 98 -39.87 27.70 -6.59
CA GLU A 98 -41.22 27.38 -7.09
C GLU A 98 -41.22 26.26 -8.13
N ASN A 99 -40.30 26.36 -9.10
CA ASN A 99 -40.16 25.34 -10.13
C ASN A 99 -39.78 23.99 -9.51
N PHE A 100 -38.79 23.98 -8.60
CA PHE A 100 -38.37 22.77 -7.89
C PHE A 100 -39.54 22.08 -7.18
N TRP A 101 -40.35 22.84 -6.42
CA TRP A 101 -41.48 22.26 -5.68
C TRP A 101 -42.61 21.79 -6.60
N THR A 102 -42.86 22.51 -7.69
CA THR A 102 -43.85 22.08 -8.71
C THR A 102 -43.45 20.72 -9.30
N ASP A 103 -42.17 20.57 -9.65
CA ASP A 103 -41.62 19.31 -10.16
C ASP A 103 -41.68 18.20 -9.11
N LEU A 104 -41.39 18.52 -7.84
CA LEU A 104 -41.40 17.56 -6.75
C LEU A 104 -42.82 17.07 -6.41
N VAL A 105 -43.84 17.92 -6.49
CA VAL A 105 -45.26 17.55 -6.34
C VAL A 105 -45.74 16.69 -7.50
N ALA A 106 -45.31 17.01 -8.73
CA ALA A 106 -45.58 16.16 -9.88
C ALA A 106 -44.93 14.79 -9.74
N PHE A 107 -43.70 14.72 -9.22
CA PHE A 107 -43.02 13.47 -8.94
C PHE A 107 -43.72 12.67 -7.83
N SER A 108 -44.11 13.32 -6.73
CA SER A 108 -44.79 12.64 -5.60
C SER A 108 -46.11 12.01 -6.01
N SER A 109 -46.82 12.62 -6.96
CA SER A 109 -48.09 12.10 -7.48
C SER A 109 -47.93 10.84 -8.34
N ASN A 110 -46.72 10.55 -8.80
CA ASN A 110 -46.40 9.42 -9.68
C ASN A 110 -45.70 8.25 -8.98
N ILE A 111 -45.52 8.33 -7.66
CA ILE A 111 -44.84 7.28 -6.89
C ILE A 111 -45.75 6.71 -5.80
N SER A 112 -45.60 5.41 -5.55
CA SER A 112 -46.21 4.71 -4.41
C SER A 112 -45.17 4.01 -3.52
N SER A 113 -43.89 4.12 -3.87
CA SER A 113 -42.79 3.48 -3.15
C SER A 113 -42.39 4.27 -1.89
N PRO A 114 -41.70 3.62 -0.93
CA PRO A 114 -41.04 4.31 0.17
C PRO A 114 -40.13 5.42 -0.38
N TRP A 115 -40.34 6.66 0.04
CA TRP A 115 -39.65 7.82 -0.52
C TRP A 115 -39.10 8.76 0.53
N SER A 116 -37.83 9.11 0.36
CA SER A 116 -37.09 10.05 1.20
C SER A 116 -36.49 11.18 0.37
N VAL A 117 -36.68 12.42 0.80
CA VAL A 117 -36.07 13.62 0.20
C VAL A 117 -35.08 14.20 1.20
N VAL A 118 -33.80 14.31 0.84
CA VAL A 118 -32.72 14.63 1.78
C VAL A 118 -31.77 15.63 1.16
N GLY A 119 -31.41 16.68 1.91
CA GLY A 119 -30.40 17.64 1.48
C GLY A 119 -30.69 19.05 1.98
N ASP A 120 -30.19 20.03 1.23
CA ASP A 120 -30.31 21.45 1.54
C ASP A 120 -31.54 22.05 0.83
N PHE A 121 -32.51 22.50 1.62
CA PHE A 121 -33.73 23.13 1.11
C PHE A 121 -33.63 24.65 1.03
N ASN A 122 -32.59 25.27 1.59
CA ASN A 122 -32.46 26.72 1.71
C ASN A 122 -33.73 27.41 2.27
N ASP A 123 -34.46 26.71 3.14
CA ASP A 123 -35.64 27.17 3.88
C ASP A 123 -35.67 26.54 5.28
N PHE A 124 -36.28 27.26 6.22
CA PHE A 124 -36.54 26.79 7.57
C PHE A 124 -38.04 26.71 7.82
N ALA A 125 -38.45 25.76 8.64
CA ALA A 125 -39.84 25.39 8.83
C ALA A 125 -40.43 25.84 10.16
N ALA A 126 -39.66 26.53 11.00
CA ALA A 126 -40.16 27.12 12.23
C ALA A 126 -39.33 28.36 12.59
N VAL A 127 -39.93 29.30 13.33
CA VAL A 127 -39.19 30.47 13.83
C VAL A 127 -38.02 30.05 14.72
N SER A 128 -38.18 28.95 15.46
CA SER A 128 -37.12 28.33 16.24
C SER A 128 -35.96 27.78 15.39
N GLU A 129 -36.14 27.59 14.09
CA GLU A 129 -35.08 27.08 13.22
C GLU A 129 -34.17 28.19 12.67
N ARG A 130 -34.33 29.43 13.15
CA ARG A 130 -33.49 30.58 12.81
C ARG A 130 -33.09 31.36 14.08
N TRP A 131 -31.83 31.79 14.12
CA TRP A 131 -31.30 32.68 15.15
C TRP A 131 -30.47 33.79 14.49
N GLY A 132 -30.75 35.06 14.80
CA GLY A 132 -30.10 36.23 14.22
C GLY A 132 -30.69 36.73 12.88
N GLY A 133 -30.16 37.85 12.38
CA GLY A 133 -30.59 38.51 11.14
C GLY A 133 -31.73 39.53 11.29
N ALA A 134 -31.86 40.44 10.30
CA ALA A 134 -32.74 41.62 10.34
C ALA A 134 -34.10 41.42 9.64
N THR A 135 -34.67 40.21 9.65
CA THR A 135 -35.95 39.92 8.98
C THR A 135 -37.12 40.13 9.94
N THR A 136 -38.19 40.78 9.49
CA THR A 136 -39.40 40.98 10.30
C THR A 136 -40.14 39.65 10.56
N ALA A 137 -40.73 39.49 11.75
CA ALA A 137 -41.43 38.27 12.14
C ALA A 137 -42.56 37.87 11.15
N ALA A 138 -43.25 38.85 10.55
CA ALA A 138 -44.30 38.61 9.57
C ALA A 138 -43.78 37.99 8.25
N ASN A 139 -42.63 38.44 7.77
CA ASN A 139 -42.02 37.89 6.54
C ASN A 139 -41.49 36.47 6.77
N CYS A 140 -40.97 36.17 7.97
CA CYS A 140 -40.57 34.82 8.34
C CYS A 140 -41.77 33.84 8.37
N LEU A 141 -42.93 34.28 8.87
CA LEU A 141 -44.10 33.41 8.96
C LEU A 141 -44.62 32.98 7.58
N ASN A 142 -44.70 33.90 6.62
CA ASN A 142 -45.14 33.58 5.26
C ASN A 142 -44.20 32.58 4.57
N MET A 143 -42.89 32.75 4.75
CA MET A 143 -41.87 31.82 4.22
C MET A 143 -42.02 30.42 4.83
N ILE A 144 -42.21 30.33 6.15
CA ILE A 144 -42.42 29.06 6.86
C ILE A 144 -43.69 28.36 6.37
N LEU A 145 -44.82 29.08 6.30
CA LEU A 145 -46.10 28.51 5.88
C LEU A 145 -46.01 27.99 4.43
N LYS A 146 -45.36 28.75 3.56
CA LYS A 146 -45.13 28.36 2.17
C LYS A 146 -44.26 27.10 2.07
N PHE A 147 -43.14 27.05 2.78
CA PHE A 147 -42.27 25.87 2.78
C PHE A 147 -43.00 24.61 3.28
N ARG A 148 -43.78 24.73 4.37
CA ARG A 148 -44.60 23.62 4.88
C ARG A 148 -45.66 23.16 3.90
N SER A 149 -46.33 24.10 3.24
CA SER A 149 -47.38 23.76 2.26
C SER A 149 -46.86 22.91 1.10
N TYR A 150 -45.59 23.07 0.70
CA TYR A 150 -45.02 22.27 -0.38
C TYR A 150 -44.78 20.81 0.01
N TRP A 151 -44.15 20.55 1.16
CA TRP A 151 -43.92 19.17 1.57
C TRP A 151 -45.23 18.48 1.99
N GLU A 152 -46.22 19.24 2.46
CA GLU A 152 -47.57 18.73 2.75
C GLU A 152 -48.27 18.29 1.46
N ALA A 153 -48.15 19.08 0.38
CA ALA A 153 -48.63 18.70 -0.94
C ALA A 153 -47.95 17.43 -1.50
N CYS A 154 -46.72 17.14 -1.06
CA CYS A 154 -46.01 15.90 -1.39
C CYS A 154 -46.32 14.73 -0.43
N ASN A 155 -47.20 14.89 0.56
CA ASN A 155 -47.43 13.93 1.66
C ASN A 155 -46.14 13.55 2.42
N LEU A 156 -45.22 14.51 2.55
CA LEU A 156 -43.97 14.34 3.28
C LEU A 156 -44.08 14.98 4.67
N PHE A 157 -43.38 14.40 5.63
CA PHE A 157 -43.17 14.97 6.95
C PHE A 157 -41.69 15.03 7.30
N ASP A 158 -41.32 15.98 8.16
CA ASP A 158 -39.95 16.10 8.68
C ASP A 158 -39.65 14.88 9.58
N ALA A 159 -38.63 14.12 9.22
CA ALA A 159 -38.22 12.93 9.95
C ALA A 159 -37.57 13.25 11.32
N GLY A 160 -37.29 14.54 11.57
CA GLY A 160 -36.62 15.01 12.77
C GLY A 160 -35.12 14.72 12.74
N SER A 161 -34.37 15.35 13.63
CA SER A 161 -32.93 15.09 13.74
C SER A 161 -32.45 15.24 15.19
N SER A 162 -31.33 14.59 15.50
CA SER A 162 -30.66 14.66 16.79
C SER A 162 -29.27 15.29 16.66
N GLY A 163 -28.79 16.01 17.68
CA GLY A 163 -27.55 16.76 17.61
C GLY A 163 -27.80 18.25 17.55
N CYS A 164 -26.94 18.99 16.84
CA CYS A 164 -27.02 20.44 16.77
C CYS A 164 -28.35 20.87 16.13
N ARG A 165 -29.01 21.87 16.73
CA ARG A 165 -30.29 22.42 16.27
C ARG A 165 -30.20 23.06 14.88
N PHE A 166 -29.12 23.79 14.61
CA PHE A 166 -28.89 24.47 13.35
C PHE A 166 -27.96 23.64 12.47
N THR A 167 -28.15 23.72 11.15
CA THR A 167 -27.29 23.04 10.18
C THR A 167 -26.38 23.99 9.42
N TRP A 168 -26.66 25.29 9.44
CA TRP A 168 -25.85 26.30 8.76
C TRP A 168 -25.51 27.48 9.68
N ILE A 169 -24.31 28.05 9.51
CA ILE A 169 -23.76 29.12 10.35
C ILE A 169 -23.09 30.19 9.48
N LYS A 170 -23.57 31.44 9.56
CA LYS A 170 -22.90 32.61 9.00
C LYS A 170 -21.96 33.26 10.01
N ARG A 171 -20.70 33.51 9.59
CA ARG A 171 -19.71 34.23 10.40
C ARG A 171 -19.26 35.52 9.73
N VAL A 172 -19.09 36.58 10.52
CA VAL A 172 -18.51 37.87 10.09
C VAL A 172 -17.46 38.26 11.13
N GLY A 173 -16.22 38.47 10.70
CA GLY A 173 -15.10 38.76 11.62
C GLY A 173 -14.86 37.67 12.68
N GLY A 174 -15.13 36.39 12.34
CA GLY A 174 -14.98 35.26 13.26
C GLY A 174 -16.17 35.02 14.20
N ARG A 175 -17.07 35.99 14.36
CA ARG A 175 -18.28 35.89 15.19
C ARG A 175 -19.47 35.34 14.41
N ILE A 176 -20.30 34.56 15.08
CA ILE A 176 -21.55 34.05 14.51
C ILE A 176 -22.57 35.19 14.47
N VAL A 177 -23.15 35.44 13.31
CA VAL A 177 -24.15 36.53 13.12
C VAL A 177 -25.53 36.00 12.70
N LEU A 178 -25.61 34.75 12.26
CA LEU A 178 -26.84 34.09 11.82
C LEU A 178 -26.64 32.57 11.86
N GLN A 179 -27.65 31.84 12.32
CA GLN A 179 -27.70 30.36 12.27
C GLN A 179 -29.08 29.91 11.80
N GLU A 180 -29.13 28.88 10.95
CA GLU A 180 -30.36 28.36 10.37
C GLU A 180 -30.33 26.83 10.26
N LYS A 181 -31.50 26.18 10.30
CA LYS A 181 -31.67 24.76 9.97
C LYS A 181 -32.18 24.63 8.54
N LEU A 182 -31.26 24.47 7.59
CA LEU A 182 -31.55 24.41 6.15
C LEU A 182 -31.56 22.97 5.62
N ASP A 183 -30.67 22.14 6.18
CA ASP A 183 -30.47 20.75 5.80
C ASP A 183 -31.39 19.82 6.60
N ARG A 184 -32.15 18.96 5.92
CA ARG A 184 -33.06 18.00 6.58
C ARG A 184 -33.37 16.78 5.69
N ALA A 185 -34.10 15.83 6.26
CA ALA A 185 -34.71 14.74 5.53
C ALA A 185 -36.24 14.76 5.74
N LEU A 186 -36.97 14.60 4.66
CA LEU A 186 -38.43 14.55 4.61
C LEU A 186 -38.86 13.19 4.05
N TRP A 187 -39.74 12.49 4.73
CA TRP A 187 -40.14 11.11 4.37
C TRP A 187 -41.65 11.01 4.18
N ASN A 188 -42.10 10.12 3.29
CA ASN A 188 -43.51 9.74 3.22
C ASN A 188 -43.83 8.63 4.24
N SER A 189 -45.11 8.29 4.38
CA SER A 189 -45.57 7.25 5.31
C SER A 189 -44.88 5.91 5.07
N GLU A 190 -44.71 5.53 3.80
CA GLU A 190 -44.10 4.26 3.41
C GLU A 190 -42.61 4.18 3.82
N ALA A 191 -41.84 5.26 3.64
CA ALA A 191 -40.43 5.34 4.07
C ALA A 191 -40.27 5.21 5.60
N LEU A 192 -41.20 5.77 6.37
CA LEU A 192 -41.18 5.63 7.82
C LEU A 192 -41.49 4.19 8.27
N LEU A 193 -42.44 3.52 7.59
CA LEU A 193 -42.83 2.15 7.90
C LEU A 193 -41.70 1.15 7.63
N VAL A 194 -40.94 1.34 6.55
CA VAL A 194 -39.83 0.44 6.20
C VAL A 194 -38.55 0.75 6.99
N ASN A 195 -38.42 1.96 7.54
CA ASN A 195 -37.25 2.38 8.31
C ASN A 195 -37.58 2.90 9.73
N PRO A 196 -38.28 2.12 10.59
CA PRO A 196 -38.77 2.61 11.88
C PRO A 196 -37.65 2.96 12.87
N ASN A 197 -36.44 2.43 12.66
CA ASN A 197 -35.27 2.66 13.50
C ASN A 197 -34.26 3.66 12.91
N ALA A 198 -34.54 4.22 11.73
CA ALA A 198 -33.63 5.15 11.10
C ALA A 198 -33.50 6.43 11.93
N LYS A 199 -32.28 6.95 12.00
CA LYS A 199 -31.96 8.18 12.73
C LYS A 199 -31.21 9.15 11.86
N ILE A 200 -31.60 10.40 11.97
CA ILE A 200 -30.87 11.52 11.37
C ILE A 200 -30.09 12.22 12.47
N ILE A 201 -28.78 12.35 12.26
CA ILE A 201 -27.85 12.92 13.22
C ILE A 201 -27.13 14.10 12.57
N VAL A 202 -27.28 15.29 13.16
CA VAL A 202 -26.51 16.49 12.80
C VAL A 202 -25.15 16.39 13.48
N LEU A 203 -24.10 16.22 12.67
CA LEU A 203 -22.72 16.07 13.14
C LEU A 203 -22.07 17.43 13.41
N PRO A 204 -20.99 17.46 14.23
CA PRO A 204 -20.29 18.71 14.52
C PRO A 204 -19.67 19.35 13.27
N CYS A 205 -19.80 20.67 13.17
CA CYS A 205 -19.21 21.44 12.08
C CYS A 205 -17.74 21.80 12.42
N LEU A 206 -16.80 21.32 11.62
CA LEU A 206 -15.36 21.43 11.90
C LEU A 206 -14.55 22.20 10.86
N CYS A 207 -15.02 22.33 9.62
CA CYS A 207 -14.30 23.03 8.53
C CYS A 207 -15.22 23.73 7.52
N SER A 208 -16.53 23.55 7.62
CA SER A 208 -17.53 24.12 6.72
C SER A 208 -18.33 25.21 7.47
N ASP A 209 -19.24 25.88 6.78
CA ASP A 209 -20.35 26.63 7.36
C ASP A 209 -21.61 25.76 7.54
N HIS A 210 -21.67 24.59 6.89
CA HIS A 210 -22.69 23.56 7.13
C HIS A 210 -22.25 22.45 8.10
N HIS A 211 -23.19 21.95 8.88
CA HIS A 211 -23.07 20.72 9.67
C HIS A 211 -23.35 19.50 8.78
N PRO A 212 -22.51 18.46 8.80
CA PRO A 212 -22.79 17.23 8.06
C PRO A 212 -24.03 16.51 8.61
N LEU A 213 -24.87 15.98 7.73
CA LEU A 213 -26.04 15.18 8.08
C LEU A 213 -25.73 13.69 7.89
N LEU A 214 -25.92 12.88 8.94
CA LEU A 214 -25.76 11.42 8.89
C LEU A 214 -27.13 10.75 9.01
N LEU A 215 -27.48 9.93 8.01
CA LEU A 215 -28.64 9.06 8.04
C LEU A 215 -28.16 7.64 8.39
N ASP A 216 -28.58 7.14 9.55
CA ASP A 216 -28.18 5.84 10.09
C ASP A 216 -29.39 4.90 10.14
N PHE A 217 -29.36 3.84 9.32
CA PHE A 217 -30.41 2.83 9.20
C PHE A 217 -30.14 1.58 10.06
N ASP A 218 -28.91 1.41 10.60
CA ASP A 218 -28.41 0.17 11.21
C ASP A 218 -28.17 0.34 12.72
N CYS A 219 -29.19 0.74 13.48
CA CYS A 219 -29.09 0.98 14.93
C CYS A 219 -28.78 -0.29 15.77
N VAL A 220 -27.57 -0.84 15.68
CA VAL A 220 -26.97 -1.77 16.65
C VAL A 220 -25.84 -1.03 17.35
N ARG A 221 -26.04 -0.74 18.64
CA ARG A 221 -24.97 -0.17 19.49
C ARG A 221 -23.81 -1.16 19.54
N PRO A 222 -22.56 -0.76 19.24
CA PRO A 222 -21.41 -1.60 19.57
C PRO A 222 -21.31 -1.70 21.09
N THR A 223 -21.79 -2.81 21.64
CA THR A 223 -21.62 -3.18 23.03
C THR A 223 -20.19 -3.64 23.29
N GLY A 224 -19.58 -3.08 24.34
CA GLY A 224 -18.60 -3.79 25.16
C GLY A 224 -17.21 -3.94 24.57
N GLY A 225 -16.23 -3.26 25.20
CA GLY A 225 -14.82 -3.46 24.91
C GLY A 225 -14.39 -4.89 25.22
N SER A 226 -13.83 -5.56 24.22
CA SER A 226 -13.06 -6.78 24.46
C SER A 226 -11.72 -6.41 25.12
N ASN A 227 -11.29 -7.28 26.03
CA ASN A 227 -10.05 -7.17 26.79
C ASN A 227 -8.86 -7.21 25.82
N LYS A 228 -8.40 -6.03 25.37
CA LYS A 228 -7.31 -5.93 24.40
C LYS A 228 -5.97 -6.11 25.12
N PRO A 229 -5.07 -6.96 24.61
CA PRO A 229 -3.73 -7.09 25.15
C PRO A 229 -2.98 -5.75 25.06
N PHE A 230 -2.13 -5.50 26.06
CA PHE A 230 -1.32 -4.28 26.13
C PHE A 230 -0.44 -4.15 24.89
N ARG A 231 -0.40 -2.95 24.30
CA ARG A 231 0.48 -2.61 23.19
C ARG A 231 1.12 -1.26 23.47
N PHE A 232 2.44 -1.19 23.30
CA PHE A 232 3.16 0.07 23.42
C PHE A 232 2.80 1.00 22.25
N GLU A 233 2.36 2.23 22.52
CA GLU A 233 2.09 3.25 21.50
C GLU A 233 3.29 4.21 21.39
N ALA A 234 3.95 4.27 20.23
CA ALA A 234 5.13 5.12 20.03
C ALA A 234 4.86 6.61 20.26
N ALA A 235 3.61 7.06 20.19
CA ALA A 235 3.21 8.43 20.52
C ALA A 235 3.55 8.81 21.98
N TRP A 236 3.63 7.84 22.91
CA TRP A 236 4.02 8.10 24.29
C TRP A 236 5.44 8.65 24.42
N LEU A 237 6.33 8.35 23.45
CA LEU A 237 7.70 8.88 23.40
C LEU A 237 7.76 10.40 23.17
N THR A 238 6.67 11.01 22.71
CA THR A 238 6.61 12.46 22.44
C THR A 238 6.26 13.29 23.69
N HIS A 239 5.94 12.64 24.81
CA HIS A 239 5.52 13.32 26.03
C HIS A 239 6.71 13.65 26.94
N SER A 240 6.74 14.86 27.48
CA SER A 240 7.83 15.38 28.35
C SER A 240 8.15 14.45 29.52
N ASP A 241 7.11 13.91 30.15
CA ASP A 241 7.24 13.15 31.40
C ASP A 241 7.60 11.67 31.19
N PHE A 242 7.59 11.19 29.93
CA PHE A 242 7.81 9.78 29.62
C PHE A 242 9.23 9.34 30.01
N THR A 243 10.24 10.16 29.73
CA THR A 243 11.66 9.86 29.99
C THR A 243 11.95 9.66 31.48
N GLY A 244 11.34 10.48 32.35
CA GLY A 244 11.48 10.37 33.80
C GLY A 244 10.79 9.13 34.37
N MET A 245 9.57 8.84 33.91
CA MET A 245 8.84 7.62 34.28
C MET A 245 9.62 6.36 33.87
N PHE A 246 10.11 6.34 32.63
CA PHE A 246 10.85 5.20 32.08
C PHE A 246 12.09 4.89 32.91
N SER A 247 12.92 5.90 33.20
CA SER A 247 14.18 5.73 33.94
C SER A 247 13.94 5.17 35.35
N SER A 248 12.88 5.63 36.03
CA SER A 248 12.49 5.13 37.35
C SER A 248 12.01 3.68 37.31
N ALA A 249 11.14 3.33 36.35
CA ALA A 249 10.61 1.97 36.20
C ALA A 249 11.69 0.96 35.77
N TRP A 250 12.57 1.36 34.86
CA TRP A 250 13.67 0.52 34.38
C TRP A 250 14.66 0.19 35.52
N GLY A 251 14.99 1.16 36.37
CA GLY A 251 15.88 0.96 37.52
C GLY A 251 15.36 -0.05 38.55
N ARG A 252 14.02 -0.21 38.68
CA ARG A 252 13.40 -1.20 39.57
C ARG A 252 13.61 -2.64 39.13
N GLY A 253 13.93 -2.88 37.86
CA GLY A 253 14.17 -4.22 37.31
C GLY A 253 15.51 -4.86 37.71
N GLY A 254 16.35 -4.17 38.48
CA GLY A 254 17.56 -4.74 39.09
C GLY A 254 18.61 -5.26 38.10
N GLY A 255 18.62 -4.75 36.86
CA GLY A 255 19.54 -5.17 35.80
C GLY A 255 19.11 -6.41 35.01
N ASN A 256 18.01 -7.08 35.39
CA ASN A 256 17.42 -8.19 34.62
C ASN A 256 16.46 -7.66 33.55
N LEU A 257 16.64 -8.07 32.29
CA LEU A 257 15.85 -7.59 31.15
C LEU A 257 14.35 -7.84 31.30
N LEU A 258 13.97 -9.05 31.73
CA LEU A 258 12.57 -9.47 31.86
C LEU A 258 11.88 -8.69 32.97
N ASN A 259 12.52 -8.58 34.12
CA ASN A 259 11.98 -7.83 35.25
C ASN A 259 11.88 -6.33 34.94
N SER A 260 12.87 -5.77 34.22
CA SER A 260 12.84 -4.37 33.79
C SER A 260 11.72 -4.11 32.79
N ILE A 261 11.52 -5.01 31.82
CA ILE A 261 10.40 -4.96 30.86
C ILE A 261 9.06 -5.08 31.58
N GLU A 262 8.95 -5.99 32.55
CA GLU A 262 7.72 -6.21 33.32
C GLU A 262 7.36 -4.98 34.17
N GLU A 263 8.35 -4.40 34.86
CA GLU A 263 8.18 -3.16 35.65
C GLU A 263 7.79 -1.97 34.78
N VAL A 264 8.43 -1.79 33.61
CA VAL A 264 8.06 -0.73 32.66
C VAL A 264 6.67 -0.97 32.07
N THR A 265 6.32 -2.22 31.77
CA THR A 265 4.99 -2.59 31.25
C THR A 265 3.90 -2.34 32.28
N LYS A 266 4.14 -2.70 33.54
CA LYS A 266 3.25 -2.47 34.67
C LYS A 266 3.05 -0.98 34.91
N GLU A 267 4.14 -0.21 34.91
CA GLU A 267 4.06 1.23 35.13
C GLU A 267 3.38 1.97 33.97
N CYS A 268 3.65 1.56 32.72
CA CYS A 268 2.94 2.04 31.55
C CYS A 268 1.44 1.72 31.66
N LYS A 269 1.05 0.49 31.99
CA LYS A 269 -0.38 0.12 32.15
C LYS A 269 -1.12 1.02 33.16
N VAL A 270 -0.48 1.34 34.29
CA VAL A 270 -1.08 2.17 35.35
C VAL A 270 -1.11 3.66 34.96
N ARG A 271 0.03 4.24 34.56
CA ARG A 271 0.12 5.67 34.25
C ARG A 271 -0.55 6.06 32.94
N ILE A 272 -0.70 5.16 31.97
CA ILE A 272 -1.34 5.48 30.68
C ILE A 272 -2.86 5.60 30.80
N GLN A 273 -3.46 4.85 31.73
CA GLN A 273 -4.89 5.04 32.05
C GLN A 273 -5.14 6.33 32.83
N GLN A 274 -4.18 6.78 33.64
CA GLN A 274 -4.30 7.95 34.52
C GLN A 274 -3.84 9.27 33.88
N VAL A 275 -2.82 9.25 33.02
CA VAL A 275 -2.18 10.45 32.43
C VAL A 275 -2.51 10.62 30.95
N PHE A 276 -2.55 9.54 30.16
CA PHE A 276 -2.60 9.64 28.70
C PHE A 276 -3.99 9.46 28.09
N GLY A 277 -4.78 8.51 28.59
CA GLY A 277 -6.01 8.09 27.93
C GLY A 277 -5.74 7.51 26.53
N SER A 278 -6.67 6.72 25.98
CA SER A 278 -6.55 6.29 24.58
C SER A 278 -6.66 7.52 23.66
N ILE A 279 -5.76 7.69 22.67
CA ILE A 279 -5.88 8.74 21.62
C ILE A 279 -7.29 8.73 21.02
N HIS A 280 -7.89 7.54 20.85
CA HIS A 280 -9.24 7.37 20.31
C HIS A 280 -10.32 7.73 21.34
N LYS A 281 -10.04 7.60 22.65
CA LYS A 281 -10.90 8.11 23.73
C LYS A 281 -10.80 9.64 23.81
N LYS A 282 -9.60 10.22 23.70
CA LYS A 282 -9.38 11.66 23.66
C LYS A 282 -10.08 12.30 22.45
N LYS A 283 -9.92 11.71 21.27
CA LYS A 283 -10.65 12.07 20.04
C LYS A 283 -12.18 12.07 20.23
N ARG A 284 -12.73 10.99 20.83
CA ARG A 284 -14.16 10.87 21.14
C ARG A 284 -14.63 11.92 22.16
N ILE A 285 -13.86 12.17 23.20
CA ILE A 285 -14.17 13.18 24.22
C ILE A 285 -14.16 14.59 23.60
N LEU A 286 -13.13 14.92 22.82
CA LEU A 286 -13.04 16.22 22.15
C LEU A 286 -14.21 16.45 21.20
N LEU A 287 -14.55 15.46 20.37
CA LEU A 287 -15.75 15.54 19.51
C LEU A 287 -17.04 15.69 20.30
N ALA A 288 -17.20 14.95 21.41
CA ALA A 288 -18.38 15.05 22.26
C ALA A 288 -18.49 16.44 22.93
N ARG A 289 -17.36 17.03 23.35
CA ARG A 289 -17.31 18.38 23.92
C ARG A 289 -17.63 19.45 22.89
N ILE A 290 -17.03 19.37 21.69
CA ILE A 290 -17.33 20.27 20.57
C ILE A 290 -18.82 20.18 20.24
N ARG A 291 -19.38 18.96 20.13
CA ARG A 291 -20.82 18.75 19.91
C ARG A 291 -21.66 19.39 21.02
N GLY A 292 -21.28 19.20 22.29
CA GLY A 292 -22.01 19.75 23.42
C GLY A 292 -22.04 21.29 23.41
N ILE A 293 -20.92 21.92 23.06
CA ILE A 293 -20.82 23.38 22.94
C ILE A 293 -21.67 23.88 21.77
N GLN A 294 -21.52 23.29 20.59
CA GLN A 294 -22.26 23.68 19.39
C GLN A 294 -23.78 23.43 19.50
N ASN A 295 -24.20 22.55 20.41
CA ASN A 295 -25.60 22.27 20.70
C ASN A 295 -26.19 23.12 21.85
N CYS A 296 -25.40 24.01 22.45
CA CYS A 296 -25.88 24.87 23.53
C CYS A 296 -26.70 26.05 22.97
N ASP A 297 -27.85 26.37 23.56
CA ASP A 297 -28.74 27.44 23.09
C ASP A 297 -28.06 28.82 23.07
N TYR A 298 -27.10 29.06 23.97
CA TYR A 298 -26.36 30.33 24.08
C TYR A 298 -25.01 30.31 23.35
N TYR A 299 -24.76 29.30 22.51
CA TYR A 299 -23.48 29.15 21.81
C TYR A 299 -23.11 30.42 21.04
N ALA A 300 -24.06 30.97 20.29
CA ALA A 300 -23.82 32.13 19.43
C ALA A 300 -23.67 33.46 20.19
N ASP A 301 -24.17 33.54 21.44
CA ASP A 301 -24.09 34.73 22.30
C ASP A 301 -22.87 34.73 23.22
N SER A 302 -22.14 33.60 23.32
CA SER A 302 -21.08 33.42 24.31
C SER A 302 -19.69 33.46 23.68
N ASP A 303 -18.98 34.57 23.88
CA ASP A 303 -17.56 34.71 23.49
C ASP A 303 -16.68 33.63 24.14
N PHE A 304 -17.01 33.21 25.38
CA PHE A 304 -16.32 32.12 26.06
C PHE A 304 -16.51 30.77 25.35
N LEU A 305 -17.75 30.42 24.99
CA LEU A 305 -18.02 29.16 24.27
C LEU A 305 -17.39 29.16 22.88
N HIS A 306 -17.33 30.30 22.20
CA HIS A 306 -16.62 30.45 20.93
C HIS A 306 -15.11 30.23 21.07
N GLN A 307 -14.46 30.86 22.05
CA GLN A 307 -13.04 30.64 22.30
C GLN A 307 -12.76 29.18 22.67
N LEU A 308 -13.64 28.56 23.46
CA LEU A 308 -13.52 27.16 23.82
C LEU A 308 -13.70 26.23 22.61
N ASP A 309 -14.64 26.48 21.69
CA ASP A 309 -14.78 25.73 20.43
C ASP A 309 -13.50 25.80 19.59
N ILE A 310 -12.90 26.99 19.45
CA ILE A 310 -11.65 27.19 18.71
C ILE A 310 -10.52 26.35 19.34
N CYS A 311 -10.29 26.48 20.64
CA CYS A 311 -9.24 25.74 21.33
C CYS A 311 -9.44 24.21 21.24
N LEU A 312 -10.68 23.73 21.41
CA LEU A 312 -10.98 22.29 21.32
C LEU A 312 -10.80 21.75 19.90
N ARG A 313 -11.11 22.55 18.88
CA ARG A 313 -10.88 22.18 17.46
C ARG A 313 -9.38 22.11 17.16
N GLU A 314 -8.58 23.06 17.64
CA GLU A 314 -7.12 23.02 17.51
C GLU A 314 -6.51 21.79 18.20
N GLU A 315 -6.95 21.49 19.43
CA GLU A 315 -6.52 20.30 20.16
C GLU A 315 -6.93 19.02 19.40
N TYR A 316 -8.15 18.97 18.85
CA TYR A 316 -8.61 17.87 18.01
C TYR A 316 -7.75 17.70 16.76
N HIS A 317 -7.36 18.79 16.09
CA HIS A 317 -6.45 18.77 14.94
C HIS A 317 -5.03 18.28 15.30
N GLN A 318 -4.55 18.56 16.51
CA GLN A 318 -3.29 18.02 17.00
C GLN A 318 -3.39 16.50 17.24
N VAL A 319 -4.49 16.02 17.84
CA VAL A 319 -4.76 14.60 18.04
C VAL A 319 -4.87 13.86 16.70
N LEU A 320 -5.48 14.46 15.67
CA LEU A 320 -5.53 13.89 14.32
C LEU A 320 -4.13 13.75 13.69
N ARG A 321 -3.23 14.74 13.87
CA ARG A 321 -1.83 14.63 13.41
C ARG A 321 -1.09 13.48 14.10
N GLN A 322 -1.35 13.26 15.39
CA GLN A 322 -0.81 12.11 16.14
C GLN A 322 -1.35 10.77 15.61
N GLU A 323 -2.62 10.73 15.21
CA GLU A 323 -3.23 9.56 14.57
C GLU A 323 -2.70 9.31 13.15
N GLU A 324 -2.45 10.36 12.37
CA GLU A 324 -1.85 10.26 11.03
C GLU A 324 -0.45 9.64 11.09
N LEU A 325 0.36 10.03 12.09
CA LEU A 325 1.64 9.38 12.39
C LEU A 325 1.46 7.88 12.75
N LEU A 326 0.34 7.50 13.39
CA LEU A 326 -0.04 6.11 13.67
C LEU A 326 -0.50 5.35 12.40
N TRP A 327 -1.03 6.04 11.38
CA TRP A 327 -1.39 5.40 10.10
C TRP A 327 -0.20 5.28 9.15
N LEU A 328 0.74 6.23 9.19
CA LEU A 328 2.04 6.10 8.53
C LEU A 328 2.87 4.91 9.08
N GLN A 329 2.57 4.42 10.29
CA GLN A 329 3.11 3.15 10.81
C GLN A 329 2.63 1.90 10.05
N LYS A 330 1.53 1.98 9.27
CA LYS A 330 0.88 0.82 8.64
C LYS A 330 1.18 0.65 7.15
N SER A 331 1.81 1.61 6.46
CA SER A 331 2.24 1.46 5.06
C SER A 331 3.77 1.22 4.99
N SER A 332 4.20 0.26 4.18
CA SER A 332 5.62 -0.05 3.98
C SER A 332 5.89 -0.28 2.49
N GLN A 333 6.49 0.69 1.80
CA GLN A 333 7.19 0.48 0.53
C GLN A 333 8.72 0.56 0.75
N LYS A 334 9.47 -0.24 0.00
CA LYS A 334 10.94 -0.38 0.06
C LYS A 334 11.53 -0.10 -1.33
N LYS A 335 12.70 0.57 -1.33
CA LYS A 335 13.60 0.82 -2.48
C LYS A 335 14.60 -0.35 -2.63
N ASN A 336 15.08 -0.60 -3.85
CA ASN A 336 16.22 -1.49 -4.19
C ASN A 336 17.08 -0.86 -5.31
N PHE A 337 18.27 -1.43 -5.45
CA PHE A 337 19.48 -0.98 -6.16
C PHE A 337 20.36 -2.27 -6.42
N PRO A 338 21.41 -2.30 -7.29
CA PRO A 338 21.62 -3.26 -8.39
C PRO A 338 22.94 -4.08 -8.29
N PHE A 339 23.21 -4.90 -9.31
CA PHE A 339 24.27 -5.92 -9.40
C PHE A 339 25.07 -5.80 -10.71
N GLN A 340 26.29 -6.37 -10.75
CA GLN A 340 26.99 -6.76 -11.99
C GLN A 340 27.76 -8.11 -11.81
N LYS A 341 27.47 -9.07 -12.71
CA LYS A 341 28.23 -10.22 -13.32
C LYS A 341 29.30 -10.97 -12.47
N VAL A 342 29.47 -12.32 -12.44
CA VAL A 342 29.45 -13.42 -13.45
C VAL A 342 29.34 -14.77 -12.70
N TYR A 343 28.78 -15.80 -13.34
CA TYR A 343 28.75 -17.19 -12.88
C TYR A 343 30.05 -17.92 -13.23
N ASP A 344 30.56 -18.74 -12.31
CA ASP A 344 30.85 -20.16 -12.55
C ASP A 344 31.11 -20.87 -11.20
N GLU A 345 30.69 -22.13 -11.10
CA GLU A 345 30.99 -23.11 -10.02
C GLU A 345 30.37 -22.93 -8.62
N PHE A 346 29.14 -23.43 -8.35
CA PHE A 346 28.66 -23.53 -6.96
C PHE A 346 27.88 -24.80 -6.62
N ALA A 347 28.61 -25.75 -6.03
CA ALA A 347 28.21 -26.38 -4.77
C ALA A 347 29.36 -26.16 -3.77
N LEU A 348 29.51 -24.92 -3.25
CA LEU A 348 30.63 -24.58 -2.37
C LEU A 348 30.28 -24.71 -0.88
N LYS A 349 31.12 -25.45 -0.17
CA LYS A 349 31.09 -25.58 1.31
C LYS A 349 31.59 -24.31 2.01
N LEU A 350 31.32 -24.20 3.31
CA LEU A 350 31.88 -23.16 4.19
C LEU A 350 33.41 -23.30 4.31
N SER A 351 34.17 -22.22 4.08
CA SER A 351 35.61 -22.20 4.34
C SER A 351 35.92 -22.15 5.85
N ALA A 352 37.11 -22.59 6.26
CA ALA A 352 37.53 -22.56 7.66
C ALA A 352 37.48 -21.14 8.27
N LYS A 353 37.80 -20.11 7.48
CA LYS A 353 37.75 -18.69 7.89
C LYS A 353 36.31 -18.22 8.15
N GLU A 354 35.37 -18.61 7.30
CA GLU A 354 33.94 -18.26 7.47
C GLU A 354 33.32 -18.99 8.68
N LYS A 355 33.72 -20.24 8.92
CA LYS A 355 33.31 -21.00 10.12
C LYS A 355 33.74 -20.30 11.42
N LEU A 356 34.98 -19.78 11.44
CA LEU A 356 35.51 -18.98 12.55
C LEU A 356 34.77 -17.64 12.69
N ALA A 357 34.47 -16.96 11.59
CA ALA A 357 33.78 -15.67 11.60
C ALA A 357 32.34 -15.75 12.13
N VAL A 358 31.56 -16.75 11.70
CA VAL A 358 30.19 -16.98 12.20
C VAL A 358 30.21 -17.35 13.70
N SER A 359 31.29 -18.01 14.13
CA SER A 359 31.51 -18.50 15.48
C SER A 359 32.25 -17.51 16.41
N ALA A 360 32.54 -16.29 15.96
CA ALA A 360 33.29 -15.31 16.76
C ALA A 360 32.53 -14.86 18.02
N GLU A 361 33.25 -14.34 19.01
CA GLU A 361 32.66 -13.74 20.21
C GLU A 361 31.74 -12.56 19.84
N LEU A 362 30.65 -12.37 20.60
CA LEU A 362 29.68 -11.30 20.34
C LEU A 362 30.26 -9.94 20.70
N GLN A 363 30.20 -9.00 19.76
CA GLN A 363 30.55 -7.60 20.00
C GLN A 363 29.29 -6.76 20.25
N LEU A 364 29.41 -5.74 21.11
CA LEU A 364 28.28 -4.84 21.43
C LEU A 364 27.72 -4.15 20.19
N ASP A 365 28.59 -3.80 19.24
CA ASP A 365 28.20 -3.17 17.98
C ASP A 365 27.35 -4.08 17.10
N GLU A 366 27.50 -5.41 17.17
CA GLU A 366 26.63 -6.34 16.42
C GLU A 366 25.18 -6.26 16.92
N VAL A 367 25.00 -6.12 18.23
CA VAL A 367 23.68 -5.95 18.85
C VAL A 367 23.10 -4.58 18.50
N LYS A 368 23.93 -3.53 18.52
CA LYS A 368 23.54 -2.18 18.10
C LYS A 368 23.07 -2.18 16.64
N LEU A 369 23.86 -2.76 15.74
CA LEU A 369 23.52 -2.89 14.32
C LEU A 369 22.22 -3.68 14.12
N ALA A 370 22.01 -4.77 14.88
CA ALA A 370 20.77 -5.52 14.83
C ALA A 370 19.56 -4.65 15.22
N VAL A 371 19.65 -3.89 16.32
CA VAL A 371 18.58 -3.00 16.80
C VAL A 371 18.29 -1.85 15.82
N PHE A 372 19.31 -1.13 15.37
CA PHE A 372 19.15 0.05 14.50
C PHE A 372 18.86 -0.30 13.04
N SER A 373 19.15 -1.52 12.59
CA SER A 373 18.74 -2.01 11.26
C SER A 373 17.26 -2.46 11.18
N MET A 374 16.59 -2.62 12.32
CA MET A 374 15.17 -2.94 12.36
C MET A 374 14.34 -1.68 12.09
N LYS A 375 13.25 -1.83 11.33
CA LYS A 375 12.25 -0.77 11.22
C LYS A 375 11.62 -0.57 12.61
N GLY A 376 11.75 0.64 13.17
CA GLY A 376 11.35 0.97 14.54
C GLY A 376 9.91 0.57 14.90
N LEU A 377 8.99 0.65 13.93
CA LEU A 377 7.54 0.54 14.16
C LEU A 377 6.95 -0.82 13.74
N LYS A 378 7.77 -1.89 13.76
CA LYS A 378 7.29 -3.25 13.46
C LYS A 378 6.48 -3.84 14.61
N SER A 379 5.52 -4.71 14.27
CA SER A 379 4.63 -5.37 15.23
C SER A 379 5.42 -6.12 16.32
N PRO A 380 5.09 -5.89 17.62
CA PRO A 380 5.73 -6.55 18.74
C PRO A 380 5.21 -7.99 18.94
N GLY A 381 5.78 -8.72 19.90
CA GLY A 381 5.26 -10.03 20.34
C GLY A 381 4.23 -9.88 21.47
N VAL A 382 4.13 -10.89 22.32
CA VAL A 382 3.24 -10.90 23.51
C VAL A 382 3.60 -9.81 24.53
N ASP A 383 4.86 -9.37 24.54
CA ASP A 383 5.34 -8.29 25.42
C ASP A 383 4.83 -6.90 25.04
N GLY A 384 4.33 -6.74 23.81
CA GLY A 384 3.85 -5.46 23.30
C GLY A 384 4.95 -4.43 22.99
N ILE A 385 6.24 -4.79 23.05
CA ILE A 385 7.37 -3.87 22.88
C ILE A 385 7.91 -3.86 21.44
N GLN A 386 7.94 -2.67 20.82
CA GLN A 386 8.39 -2.46 19.44
C GLN A 386 9.91 -2.17 19.34
N PRO A 387 10.55 -2.34 18.16
CA PRO A 387 11.98 -2.03 17.98
C PRO A 387 12.38 -0.58 18.30
N ILE A 388 11.50 0.40 18.07
CA ILE A 388 11.77 1.82 18.35
C ILE A 388 12.05 2.07 19.83
N PHE A 389 11.45 1.28 20.71
CA PHE A 389 11.69 1.35 22.15
C PHE A 389 13.16 1.05 22.47
N TYR A 390 13.75 0.05 21.81
CA TYR A 390 15.17 -0.30 21.98
C TYR A 390 16.11 0.74 21.37
N GLN A 391 15.69 1.38 20.27
CA GLN A 391 16.46 2.40 19.56
C GLN A 391 16.53 3.71 20.36
N CYS A 392 15.39 4.21 20.84
CA CYS A 392 15.32 5.47 21.59
C CYS A 392 15.94 5.39 22.98
N ASN A 393 15.93 4.21 23.60
CA ASN A 393 16.47 3.99 24.96
C ASN A 393 17.81 3.24 24.95
N TRP A 394 18.53 3.23 23.82
CA TRP A 394 19.73 2.41 23.62
C TRP A 394 20.78 2.56 24.72
N GLU A 395 21.06 3.79 25.16
CA GLU A 395 22.10 4.06 26.16
C GLU A 395 21.85 3.36 27.50
N ILE A 396 20.58 3.18 27.87
CA ILE A 396 20.14 2.50 29.09
C ILE A 396 20.13 0.97 28.87
N LEU A 397 19.72 0.53 27.68
CA LEU A 397 19.43 -0.87 27.37
C LEU A 397 20.64 -1.69 26.88
N LYS A 398 21.67 -1.03 26.34
CA LYS A 398 22.77 -1.67 25.58
C LYS A 398 23.44 -2.83 26.32
N ASN A 399 23.75 -2.65 27.61
CA ASN A 399 24.48 -3.66 28.39
C ASN A 399 23.60 -4.87 28.70
N THR A 400 22.36 -4.64 29.12
CA THR A 400 21.41 -5.72 29.45
C THR A 400 21.04 -6.53 28.22
N LEU A 401 20.81 -5.86 27.09
CA LEU A 401 20.51 -6.53 25.82
C LEU A 401 21.71 -7.31 25.29
N PHE A 402 22.92 -6.76 25.43
CA PHE A 402 24.16 -7.47 25.08
C PHE A 402 24.37 -8.72 25.92
N GLN A 403 24.18 -8.64 27.24
CA GLN A 403 24.27 -9.79 28.14
C GLN A 403 23.25 -10.87 27.79
N PHE A 404 22.01 -10.48 27.44
CA PHE A 404 20.99 -11.41 26.98
C PHE A 404 21.42 -12.15 25.71
N VAL A 405 21.83 -11.44 24.66
CA VAL A 405 22.25 -12.06 23.40
C VAL A 405 23.52 -12.90 23.60
N ASN A 406 24.48 -12.41 24.38
CA ASN A 406 25.73 -13.14 24.66
C ASN A 406 25.46 -14.42 25.45
N SER A 407 24.64 -14.36 26.49
CA SER A 407 24.23 -15.55 27.26
C SER A 407 23.48 -16.54 26.39
N ALA A 408 22.57 -16.07 25.54
CA ALA A 408 21.85 -16.93 24.60
C ALA A 408 22.79 -17.63 23.62
N LEU A 409 23.79 -16.92 23.08
CA LEU A 409 24.82 -17.45 22.16
C LEU A 409 25.94 -18.25 22.83
N ALA A 410 26.09 -18.18 24.16
CA ALA A 410 27.08 -18.96 24.91
C ALA A 410 26.49 -20.26 25.47
N THR A 411 25.22 -20.24 25.89
CA THR A 411 24.57 -21.36 26.60
C THR A 411 23.70 -22.26 25.72
N GLY A 412 23.30 -21.79 24.55
CA GLY A 412 22.33 -22.51 23.71
C GLY A 412 20.91 -22.43 24.22
N LYS A 413 20.62 -21.59 25.22
CA LYS A 413 19.32 -21.55 25.89
C LYS A 413 18.78 -20.12 25.94
N VAL A 414 17.47 -20.00 25.75
CA VAL A 414 16.69 -18.77 25.94
C VAL A 414 15.57 -19.12 26.93
N ASP A 415 15.29 -18.22 27.89
CA ASP A 415 14.21 -18.42 28.87
C ASP A 415 12.86 -18.63 28.16
N LEU A 416 12.15 -19.71 28.50
CA LEU A 416 10.95 -20.21 27.84
C LEU A 416 9.73 -19.27 27.98
N LYS A 417 9.79 -18.26 28.85
CA LYS A 417 8.77 -17.18 28.92
C LYS A 417 8.89 -16.14 27.80
N MET A 418 10.04 -16.05 27.13
CA MET A 418 10.32 -15.07 26.06
C MET A 418 9.75 -15.38 24.66
N PRO A 419 9.65 -16.63 24.18
CA PRO A 419 9.10 -16.95 22.87
C PRO A 419 7.58 -17.03 22.83
N GLY A 420 6.85 -16.44 23.79
CA GLY A 420 5.40 -16.32 23.73
C GLY A 420 4.96 -15.80 22.37
N ALA A 421 4.30 -16.66 21.60
CA ALA A 421 4.02 -16.47 20.20
C ALA A 421 2.53 -16.10 20.04
N HIS A 422 2.25 -14.88 19.58
CA HIS A 422 0.88 -14.51 19.21
C HIS A 422 0.64 -14.83 17.74
N MET A 423 -0.23 -15.81 17.47
CA MET A 423 -0.69 -16.09 16.12
C MET A 423 -1.79 -15.10 15.72
N VAL A 424 -1.56 -14.36 14.64
CA VAL A 424 -2.53 -13.42 14.05
C VAL A 424 -2.89 -13.90 12.67
N LEU A 425 -4.19 -13.98 12.38
CA LEU A 425 -4.71 -14.33 11.06
C LEU A 425 -4.79 -13.09 10.17
N ILE A 426 -4.10 -13.10 9.03
CA ILE A 426 -4.20 -12.04 8.02
C ILE A 426 -5.02 -12.56 6.83
N PRO A 427 -6.11 -11.89 6.43
CA PRO A 427 -6.91 -12.31 5.29
C PRO A 427 -6.09 -12.24 3.99
N LYS A 428 -6.17 -13.29 3.15
CA LYS A 428 -5.58 -13.32 1.80
C LYS A 428 -6.47 -12.60 0.78
N VAL A 429 -7.77 -12.50 1.05
CA VAL A 429 -8.82 -11.93 0.20
C VAL A 429 -9.71 -10.97 1.00
N PRO A 430 -10.41 -10.00 0.38
CA PRO A 430 -11.19 -8.98 1.08
C PRO A 430 -12.28 -9.51 2.01
N ASN A 431 -12.98 -10.60 1.62
CA ASN A 431 -14.10 -11.18 2.36
C ASN A 431 -13.89 -12.68 2.56
N PRO A 432 -13.06 -13.10 3.54
CA PRO A 432 -12.76 -14.51 3.75
C PRO A 432 -13.96 -15.25 4.35
N THR A 433 -14.40 -16.32 3.70
CA THR A 433 -15.50 -17.21 4.13
C THR A 433 -14.98 -18.54 4.71
N SER A 434 -13.69 -18.85 4.52
CA SER A 434 -13.05 -20.08 5.03
C SER A 434 -11.71 -19.81 5.71
N VAL A 435 -11.36 -20.62 6.71
CA VAL A 435 -10.09 -20.53 7.45
C VAL A 435 -8.86 -20.64 6.54
N LYS A 436 -8.96 -21.39 5.42
CA LYS A 436 -7.88 -21.54 4.43
C LYS A 436 -7.51 -20.21 3.73
N GLU A 437 -8.41 -19.24 3.75
CA GLU A 437 -8.24 -17.91 3.17
C GLU A 437 -7.50 -16.94 4.10
N PHE A 438 -7.12 -17.37 5.30
CA PHE A 438 -6.24 -16.63 6.20
C PHE A 438 -4.80 -17.12 6.10
N ARG A 439 -3.84 -16.21 6.30
CA ARG A 439 -2.43 -16.50 6.56
C ARG A 439 -2.20 -16.41 8.07
N PRO A 440 -1.85 -17.51 8.76
CA PRO A 440 -1.38 -17.41 10.14
C PRO A 440 0.01 -16.76 10.16
N ILE A 441 0.18 -15.74 10.99
CA ILE A 441 1.48 -15.11 11.26
C ILE A 441 1.79 -15.17 12.74
N THR A 442 2.93 -15.74 13.08
CA THR A 442 3.41 -15.80 14.47
C THR A 442 4.24 -14.56 14.80
N LEU A 443 3.79 -13.79 15.80
CA LEU A 443 4.48 -12.61 16.30
C LEU A 443 5.36 -12.97 17.51
N LEU A 444 6.67 -12.91 17.31
CA LEU A 444 7.68 -13.10 18.36
C LEU A 444 8.06 -11.78 19.05
N ASN A 445 8.49 -11.85 20.30
CA ASN A 445 9.00 -10.70 21.06
C ASN A 445 10.18 -10.03 20.36
N THR A 446 10.30 -8.71 20.51
CA THR A 446 11.31 -7.93 19.78
C THR A 446 12.73 -8.26 20.23
N SER A 447 12.94 -8.54 21.51
CA SER A 447 14.20 -9.07 22.07
C SER A 447 14.65 -10.34 21.36
N TYR A 448 13.72 -11.27 21.11
CA TYR A 448 13.99 -12.50 20.37
C TYR A 448 14.31 -12.22 18.89
N LYS A 449 13.56 -11.30 18.25
CA LYS A 449 13.85 -10.86 16.88
C LYS A 449 15.24 -10.23 16.75
N ILE A 450 15.73 -9.53 17.78
CA ILE A 450 17.09 -8.97 17.83
C ILE A 450 18.12 -10.10 17.84
N LEU A 451 17.95 -11.12 18.69
CA LEU A 451 18.80 -12.32 18.69
C LEU A 451 18.83 -13.00 17.31
N SER A 452 17.67 -13.28 16.72
CA SER A 452 17.60 -13.86 15.37
C SER A 452 18.25 -12.97 14.31
N LYS A 453 18.14 -11.64 14.44
CA LYS A 453 18.73 -10.67 13.51
C LYS A 453 20.26 -10.65 13.60
N VAL A 454 20.83 -10.80 14.79
CA VAL A 454 22.29 -10.96 15.00
C VAL A 454 22.76 -12.22 14.26
N LEU A 455 22.10 -13.36 14.46
CA LEU A 455 22.41 -14.61 13.75
C LEU A 455 22.31 -14.46 12.23
N VAL A 456 21.23 -13.86 11.74
CA VAL A 456 21.04 -13.61 10.31
C VAL A 456 22.12 -12.69 9.76
N ASN A 457 22.56 -11.67 10.50
CA ASN A 457 23.60 -10.77 10.04
C ASN A 457 24.97 -11.47 9.93
N ARG A 458 25.25 -12.46 10.81
CA ARG A 458 26.44 -13.32 10.70
C ARG A 458 26.35 -14.31 9.54
N LEU A 459 25.17 -14.88 9.29
CA LEU A 459 24.97 -15.89 8.25
C LEU A 459 24.80 -15.29 6.84
N ARG A 460 24.21 -14.11 6.72
CA ARG A 460 23.86 -13.51 5.42
C ARG A 460 25.04 -13.39 4.44
N PRO A 461 26.25 -12.92 4.84
CA PRO A 461 27.40 -12.84 3.93
C PRO A 461 27.79 -14.20 3.36
N VAL A 462 27.63 -15.26 4.15
CA VAL A 462 27.91 -16.64 3.74
C VAL A 462 26.79 -17.17 2.84
N LEU A 463 25.52 -16.95 3.19
CA LEU A 463 24.37 -17.45 2.44
C LEU A 463 24.28 -16.87 1.03
N GLN A 464 24.72 -15.63 0.81
CA GLN A 464 24.78 -15.02 -0.52
C GLN A 464 25.74 -15.76 -1.46
N ARG A 465 26.78 -16.40 -0.90
CA ARG A 465 27.75 -17.22 -1.63
C ARG A 465 27.26 -18.66 -1.83
N ILE A 466 26.64 -19.27 -0.81
CA ILE A 466 26.20 -20.68 -0.87
C ILE A 466 24.93 -20.84 -1.71
N ILE A 467 23.98 -19.92 -1.59
CA ILE A 467 22.68 -20.06 -2.24
C ILE A 467 22.81 -19.65 -3.70
N GLY A 468 22.51 -20.61 -4.58
CA GLY A 468 22.55 -20.46 -6.02
C GLY A 468 21.79 -19.20 -6.49
N PRO A 469 22.28 -18.54 -7.54
CA PRO A 469 21.82 -17.22 -7.99
C PRO A 469 20.39 -17.16 -8.53
N PHE A 470 19.75 -18.30 -8.84
CA PHE A 470 18.34 -18.37 -9.25
C PHE A 470 17.34 -18.37 -8.08
N GLN A 471 17.82 -18.42 -6.84
CA GLN A 471 17.00 -18.31 -5.64
C GLN A 471 17.00 -16.85 -5.14
N ASN A 472 15.92 -16.12 -5.43
CA ASN A 472 15.90 -14.66 -5.19
C ASN A 472 15.18 -14.24 -3.91
N SER A 473 14.19 -15.00 -3.47
CA SER A 473 13.39 -14.63 -2.31
C SER A 473 14.22 -14.67 -1.02
N PHE A 474 14.07 -13.64 -0.18
CA PHE A 474 14.67 -13.52 1.18
C PHE A 474 16.19 -13.33 1.26
N LEU A 475 16.89 -13.14 0.15
CA LEU A 475 18.30 -12.76 0.11
C LEU A 475 18.46 -11.26 -0.18
N ALA A 476 19.40 -10.62 0.51
CA ALA A 476 19.69 -9.21 0.28
C ALA A 476 20.32 -9.05 -1.12
N GLY A 477 19.81 -8.07 -1.88
CA GLY A 477 20.26 -7.80 -3.25
C GLY A 477 19.57 -8.65 -4.34
N ARG A 478 18.63 -9.55 -3.99
CA ARG A 478 17.86 -10.34 -4.96
C ARG A 478 16.36 -10.02 -4.89
N SER A 479 15.67 -9.99 -6.02
CA SER A 479 14.26 -9.61 -6.14
C SER A 479 13.42 -10.69 -6.83
N THR A 480 12.15 -10.78 -6.45
CA THR A 480 11.15 -11.58 -7.19
C THR A 480 11.01 -11.07 -8.63
N THR A 481 11.27 -9.79 -8.88
CA THR A 481 11.29 -9.22 -10.22
C THR A 481 12.30 -9.91 -11.12
N ASP A 482 13.49 -10.27 -10.61
CA ASP A 482 14.50 -10.94 -11.43
C ASP A 482 14.03 -12.35 -11.84
N ASN A 483 13.25 -13.03 -10.98
CA ASN A 483 12.62 -14.30 -11.34
C ASN A 483 11.52 -14.13 -12.40
N ILE A 484 10.79 -13.01 -12.37
CA ILE A 484 9.79 -12.70 -13.42
C ILE A 484 10.50 -12.46 -14.75
N LEU A 485 11.60 -11.71 -14.75
CA LEU A 485 12.41 -11.47 -15.95
C LEU A 485 13.02 -12.77 -16.49
N ILE A 486 13.62 -13.60 -15.63
CA ILE A 486 14.13 -14.93 -16.01
C ILE A 486 13.00 -15.80 -16.57
N THR A 487 11.83 -15.80 -15.92
CA THR A 487 10.67 -16.57 -16.40
C THR A 487 10.16 -16.03 -17.74
N GLN A 488 10.13 -14.71 -17.94
CA GLN A 488 9.75 -14.08 -19.19
C GLN A 488 10.74 -14.40 -20.30
N GLU A 489 12.04 -14.37 -20.02
CA GLU A 489 13.08 -14.76 -20.98
C GLU A 489 12.94 -16.25 -21.32
N VAL A 490 12.76 -17.12 -20.31
CA VAL A 490 12.49 -18.56 -20.53
C VAL A 490 11.24 -18.74 -21.41
N VAL A 491 10.12 -18.11 -21.07
CA VAL A 491 8.87 -18.18 -21.85
C VAL A 491 9.08 -17.63 -23.26
N HIS A 492 9.82 -16.54 -23.43
CA HIS A 492 10.14 -15.95 -24.72
C HIS A 492 11.01 -16.88 -25.58
N SER A 493 12.07 -17.45 -24.99
CA SER A 493 12.92 -18.46 -25.63
C SER A 493 12.11 -19.69 -26.06
N LEU A 494 11.15 -20.12 -25.23
CA LEU A 494 10.21 -21.20 -25.50
C LEU A 494 9.21 -20.86 -26.62
N MET A 495 8.68 -19.63 -26.65
CA MET A 495 7.78 -19.17 -27.72
C MET A 495 8.49 -19.02 -29.07
N GLY A 496 9.80 -18.75 -29.05
CA GLY A 496 10.63 -18.76 -30.25
C GLY A 496 10.98 -20.17 -30.74
N CYS A 497 10.77 -21.22 -29.94
CA CYS A 497 11.11 -22.61 -30.29
C CYS A 497 10.15 -23.13 -31.37
N LYS A 498 10.64 -23.23 -32.61
CA LYS A 498 9.92 -23.88 -33.71
C LYS A 498 10.61 -25.23 -34.02
N GLY A 499 9.85 -26.31 -34.09
CA GLY A 499 10.35 -27.69 -34.29
C GLY A 499 10.00 -28.66 -33.14
N ARG A 500 10.63 -29.85 -33.10
CA ARG A 500 10.39 -30.93 -32.12
C ARG A 500 10.73 -30.59 -30.66
N SER A 501 11.42 -29.49 -30.40
CA SER A 501 11.82 -29.06 -29.05
C SER A 501 10.77 -28.14 -28.43
N ARG A 502 9.63 -28.72 -28.00
CA ARG A 502 8.64 -28.02 -27.19
C ARG A 502 9.12 -27.99 -25.75
N GLY A 503 9.44 -26.83 -25.21
CA GLY A 503 9.75 -26.76 -23.79
C GLY A 503 8.49 -26.65 -22.94
N MET A 504 8.55 -27.30 -21.80
CA MET A 504 7.48 -27.43 -20.82
C MET A 504 7.87 -26.63 -19.59
N ILE A 505 6.98 -25.79 -19.10
CA ILE A 505 7.15 -25.09 -17.82
C ILE A 505 6.44 -25.89 -16.74
N LEU A 506 7.21 -26.38 -15.77
CA LEU A 506 6.69 -27.06 -14.59
C LEU A 506 6.54 -26.06 -13.45
N LYS A 507 5.31 -25.77 -13.04
CA LYS A 507 5.02 -24.98 -11.85
C LYS A 507 4.75 -25.92 -10.67
N ILE A 508 5.70 -26.00 -9.76
CA ILE A 508 5.60 -26.80 -8.53
C ILE A 508 5.29 -25.84 -7.37
N ASP A 509 4.22 -26.12 -6.63
CA ASP A 509 3.86 -25.37 -5.42
C ASP A 509 4.01 -26.27 -4.20
N LEU A 510 4.72 -25.79 -3.17
CA LEU A 510 4.93 -26.53 -1.94
C LEU A 510 3.88 -26.11 -0.92
N GLN A 511 3.03 -27.05 -0.51
CA GLN A 511 2.06 -26.79 0.54
C GLN A 511 2.80 -26.50 1.85
N LYS A 512 2.55 -25.31 2.42
CA LYS A 512 3.00 -24.93 3.78
C LYS A 512 4.47 -25.29 4.07
N ALA A 513 5.38 -24.75 3.27
CA ALA A 513 6.81 -25.10 3.32
C ALA A 513 7.48 -25.04 4.71
N TYR A 514 7.03 -24.15 5.61
CA TYR A 514 7.55 -24.09 7.00
C TYR A 514 6.90 -25.12 7.94
N ASP A 515 5.69 -25.60 7.66
CA ASP A 515 4.98 -26.57 8.50
C ASP A 515 5.35 -28.03 8.13
N ASN A 516 5.73 -28.25 6.87
CA ASN A 516 6.03 -29.57 6.31
C ASN A 516 7.54 -29.87 6.19
N VAL A 517 8.41 -28.98 6.67
CA VAL A 517 9.86 -29.21 6.65
C VAL A 517 10.26 -30.22 7.72
N SER A 518 10.98 -31.28 7.33
CA SER A 518 11.48 -32.27 8.27
C SER A 518 12.59 -31.66 9.13
N TRP A 519 12.40 -31.67 10.46
CA TRP A 519 13.44 -31.25 11.41
C TRP A 519 14.70 -32.06 11.28
N ARG A 520 14.55 -33.36 10.98
CA ARG A 520 15.66 -34.28 10.77
C ARG A 520 16.52 -33.86 9.58
N PHE A 521 15.88 -33.48 8.47
CA PHE A 521 16.59 -32.97 7.28
C PHE A 521 17.34 -31.67 7.58
N VAL A 522 16.71 -30.74 8.31
CA VAL A 522 17.37 -29.48 8.72
C VAL A 522 18.56 -29.75 9.64
N SER A 523 18.42 -30.66 10.61
CA SER A 523 19.45 -30.92 11.62
C SER A 523 20.58 -31.83 11.15
N GLU A 524 20.28 -32.85 10.36
CA GLU A 524 21.22 -33.92 9.97
C GLU A 524 21.81 -33.75 8.57
N GLU A 525 21.17 -33.01 7.66
CA GLU A 525 21.66 -32.83 6.28
C GLU A 525 22.08 -31.39 6.03
N MET A 526 21.19 -30.41 6.25
CA MET A 526 21.48 -29.00 5.98
C MET A 526 22.53 -28.40 6.94
N LEU A 527 22.48 -28.78 8.21
CA LEU A 527 23.41 -28.30 9.24
C LEU A 527 24.73 -29.08 9.27
N VAL A 528 24.74 -30.31 8.75
CA VAL A 528 25.95 -31.14 8.63
C VAL A 528 26.76 -30.73 7.40
N ASP A 529 26.17 -30.30 6.28
CA ASP A 529 26.93 -29.72 5.16
C ASP A 529 27.61 -28.37 5.50
N LEU A 530 27.18 -27.72 6.57
CA LEU A 530 27.87 -26.58 7.21
C LEU A 530 29.05 -27.02 8.12
N GLU A 531 29.37 -28.32 8.14
CA GLU A 531 30.17 -29.12 9.09
C GLU A 531 31.24 -28.36 9.88
N ALA A 532 30.93 -28.09 11.15
CA ALA A 532 31.91 -27.86 12.19
C ALA A 532 32.37 -29.22 12.73
N THR A 533 33.53 -29.70 12.28
CA THR A 533 34.13 -30.93 12.81
C THR A 533 34.56 -30.75 14.27
N SER A 534 34.07 -31.67 15.11
CA SER A 534 34.65 -32.25 16.34
C SER A 534 35.23 -31.38 17.47
N ALA A 535 35.09 -30.05 17.47
CA ALA A 535 35.34 -29.23 18.67
C ALA A 535 34.19 -28.27 19.04
N GLY A 536 33.08 -28.27 18.28
CA GLY A 536 32.06 -27.22 18.34
C GLY A 536 30.62 -27.69 18.55
N LYS A 537 30.39 -28.80 19.26
CA LYS A 537 29.03 -29.33 19.53
C LYS A 537 28.08 -28.29 20.18
N SER A 538 28.58 -27.20 20.76
CA SER A 538 27.74 -26.12 21.30
C SER A 538 27.22 -25.12 20.27
N LYS A 539 27.80 -25.00 19.05
CA LYS A 539 27.47 -23.92 18.10
C LYS A 539 26.40 -24.24 17.05
N VAL A 540 26.18 -25.52 16.73
CA VAL A 540 25.13 -25.93 15.79
C VAL A 540 23.76 -26.07 16.48
N PHE A 541 23.75 -26.28 17.80
CA PHE A 541 22.54 -26.21 18.63
C PHE A 541 21.79 -24.86 18.51
N TYR A 542 22.48 -23.76 18.16
CA TYR A 542 21.87 -22.43 18.00
C TYR A 542 20.86 -22.33 16.85
N LEU A 543 20.99 -23.12 15.78
CA LEU A 543 19.99 -23.13 14.69
C LEU A 543 18.76 -23.97 15.05
N VAL A 544 18.94 -25.02 15.86
CA VAL A 544 17.86 -25.89 16.35
C VAL A 544 16.97 -25.18 17.36
N VAL A 545 17.53 -24.32 18.22
CA VAL A 545 16.77 -23.52 19.20
C VAL A 545 15.91 -22.43 18.56
N VAL A 546 16.25 -21.96 17.35
CA VAL A 546 15.41 -21.01 16.58
C VAL A 546 14.07 -21.62 16.18
N PHE A 547 13.96 -22.95 16.20
CA PHE A 547 12.81 -23.68 15.70
C PHE A 547 12.18 -24.70 16.66
N GLN A 548 12.86 -25.08 17.74
CA GLN A 548 12.21 -25.80 18.84
C GLN A 548 11.26 -24.85 19.59
N LEU A 549 9.98 -24.86 19.20
CA LEU A 549 8.91 -24.57 20.15
C LEU A 549 8.92 -25.72 21.19
N PRO A 550 8.92 -25.42 22.50
CA PRO A 550 8.93 -26.47 23.51
C PRO A 550 7.61 -27.24 23.48
N GLU A 551 7.75 -28.57 23.48
CA GLU A 551 6.75 -29.50 23.98
C GLU A 551 6.23 -29.02 25.34
N TYR A 552 4.90 -28.92 25.48
CA TYR A 552 4.26 -28.70 26.77
C TYR A 552 4.50 -29.94 27.64
N SER A 553 5.38 -29.79 28.63
CA SER A 553 5.59 -30.77 29.70
C SER A 553 4.54 -30.53 30.79
N GLY A 554 3.42 -31.22 30.65
CA GLY A 554 2.38 -31.36 31.66
C GLY A 554 1.81 -32.76 31.53
N SER A 555 2.27 -33.66 32.39
CA SER A 555 1.86 -35.06 32.48
C SER A 555 0.40 -35.16 32.94
N PHE A 556 -0.52 -35.10 31.99
CA PHE A 556 -1.82 -35.79 31.93
C PHE A 556 -2.54 -35.27 30.66
N GLU A 557 -3.01 -36.19 29.82
CA GLU A 557 -3.63 -35.98 28.49
C GLU A 557 -2.70 -35.93 27.25
N GLN A 558 -1.64 -36.73 27.23
CA GLN A 558 -0.99 -37.14 25.96
C GLN A 558 -1.77 -38.22 25.18
N GLU A 559 -2.79 -38.84 25.77
CA GLU A 559 -3.57 -39.91 25.14
C GLU A 559 -4.86 -39.43 24.43
N ARG A 560 -5.34 -38.19 24.65
CA ARG A 560 -6.55 -37.68 23.97
C ARG A 560 -6.29 -36.80 22.74
N PHE A 561 -5.03 -36.40 22.51
CA PHE A 561 -4.63 -35.65 21.31
C PHE A 561 -3.96 -36.53 20.25
N MET A 562 -3.40 -37.69 20.64
CA MET A 562 -2.80 -38.67 19.73
C MET A 562 -3.80 -39.72 19.19
N GLU A 563 -5.03 -39.81 19.71
CA GLU A 563 -6.10 -40.72 19.24
C GLU A 563 -7.18 -40.07 18.33
N LEU A 564 -7.08 -38.78 17.97
CA LEU A 564 -7.96 -38.16 16.96
C LEU A 564 -7.26 -37.93 15.60
N CYS A 565 -5.99 -38.29 15.47
CA CYS A 565 -5.22 -38.10 14.23
C CYS A 565 -4.23 -39.25 14.02
N LEU A 566 -4.76 -40.39 13.55
CA LEU A 566 -4.17 -41.55 12.82
C LEU A 566 -4.89 -42.83 13.32
N PRO A 567 -4.86 -43.99 12.65
CA PRO A 567 -5.20 -44.38 11.28
C PRO A 567 -6.12 -45.65 11.24
N SER A 568 -7.05 -45.75 10.27
CA SER A 568 -7.77 -47.00 9.93
C SER A 568 -8.24 -46.89 8.46
N LEU A 569 -7.89 -47.70 7.47
CA LEU A 569 -7.37 -49.07 7.37
C LEU A 569 -6.68 -49.27 5.99
N TRP A 570 -5.76 -50.23 5.99
CA TRP A 570 -4.85 -50.81 4.98
C TRP A 570 -5.33 -51.05 3.52
N GLY A 571 -4.37 -51.30 2.60
CA GLY A 571 -4.58 -52.11 1.38
C GLY A 571 -3.41 -52.15 0.36
N SER A 572 -2.47 -53.09 0.51
CA SER A 572 -1.28 -53.35 -0.33
C SER A 572 -1.53 -54.53 -1.29
N ILE A 573 -1.11 -54.50 -2.58
CA ILE A 573 -0.58 -55.59 -3.48
C ILE A 573 -0.04 -54.91 -4.77
N GLY A 574 1.09 -55.18 -5.45
CA GLY A 574 2.14 -56.20 -5.36
C GLY A 574 2.60 -56.63 -6.77
N GLY A 575 3.89 -56.39 -7.09
CA GLY A 575 4.77 -57.15 -8.01
C GLY A 575 4.59 -57.00 -9.53
N ASN A 576 5.53 -57.40 -10.39
CA ASN A 576 6.99 -57.54 -10.35
C ASN A 576 7.45 -57.79 -11.81
N ARG A 577 8.70 -57.42 -12.14
CA ARG A 577 9.51 -57.87 -13.29
C ARG A 577 9.11 -57.44 -14.71
N PHE A 578 9.90 -56.53 -15.30
CA PHE A 578 10.73 -56.83 -16.48
C PHE A 578 11.67 -55.66 -16.81
N PHE A 579 12.98 -55.94 -16.73
CA PHE A 579 14.12 -55.26 -17.37
C PHE A 579 14.75 -53.99 -16.79
N SER A 580 15.59 -54.26 -15.78
CA SER A 580 17.00 -53.87 -15.64
C SER A 580 17.71 -53.18 -16.82
N GLY A 581 18.32 -52.02 -16.55
CA GLY A 581 19.30 -51.44 -17.46
C GLY A 581 19.89 -50.06 -17.13
N LEU A 582 19.71 -49.48 -15.93
CA LEU A 582 20.36 -48.21 -15.54
C LEU A 582 20.75 -48.27 -14.06
N ALA A 583 21.84 -48.99 -13.80
CA ALA A 583 22.48 -49.07 -12.50
C ALA A 583 23.41 -47.86 -12.28
N THR A 584 23.47 -47.39 -11.03
CA THR A 584 24.51 -46.54 -10.38
C THR A 584 24.20 -45.07 -9.99
N ALA A 585 22.98 -44.76 -9.52
CA ALA A 585 22.78 -43.69 -8.52
C ALA A 585 21.53 -43.93 -7.64
N GLN A 586 21.67 -43.90 -6.32
CA GLN A 586 20.59 -44.14 -5.34
C GLN A 586 19.77 -42.86 -5.08
N PHE A 587 18.49 -42.90 -5.43
CA PHE A 587 17.44 -41.93 -5.05
C PHE A 587 16.22 -42.70 -4.50
N ASP A 588 15.53 -42.08 -3.54
CA ASP A 588 14.34 -42.57 -2.82
C ASP A 588 13.10 -42.74 -3.74
N GLU A 589 12.28 -43.76 -3.51
CA GLU A 589 11.26 -44.26 -4.45
C GLU A 589 10.14 -43.26 -4.76
N GLY A 590 9.81 -42.35 -3.83
CA GLY A 590 8.84 -41.27 -4.07
C GLY A 590 9.32 -40.24 -5.09
N ALA A 591 10.62 -39.93 -5.10
CA ALA A 591 11.22 -38.99 -6.05
C ALA A 591 11.30 -39.57 -7.47
N LYS A 592 11.49 -40.89 -7.58
CA LYS A 592 11.44 -41.62 -8.87
C LYS A 592 10.01 -41.73 -9.42
N ALA A 593 8.98 -41.83 -8.59
CA ALA A 593 7.58 -41.83 -9.04
C ALA A 593 7.15 -40.47 -9.62
N ILE A 594 7.60 -39.38 -9.00
CA ILE A 594 7.34 -38.01 -9.47
C ILE A 594 8.13 -37.73 -10.75
N MET A 595 9.41 -38.10 -10.82
CA MET A 595 10.19 -37.99 -12.06
C MET A 595 9.66 -38.92 -13.16
N GLY A 596 9.21 -40.13 -12.83
CA GLY A 596 8.61 -41.08 -13.76
C GLY A 596 7.29 -40.60 -14.33
N TYR A 597 6.39 -40.06 -13.51
CA TYR A 597 5.13 -39.47 -13.98
C TYR A 597 5.36 -38.21 -14.84
N ALA A 598 6.36 -37.39 -14.48
CA ALA A 598 6.78 -36.23 -15.28
C ALA A 598 7.43 -36.64 -16.61
N ILE A 599 8.22 -37.72 -16.63
CA ILE A 599 8.83 -38.28 -17.85
C ILE A 599 7.77 -38.99 -18.71
N GLN A 600 6.78 -39.67 -18.11
CA GLN A 600 5.66 -40.30 -18.82
C GLN A 600 4.77 -39.25 -19.49
N LEU A 601 4.39 -38.18 -18.78
CA LEU A 601 3.67 -37.04 -19.35
C LEU A 601 4.46 -36.36 -20.48
N ALA A 602 5.79 -36.22 -20.32
CA ALA A 602 6.66 -35.66 -21.35
C ALA A 602 6.80 -36.61 -22.55
N SER A 603 6.88 -37.93 -22.34
CA SER A 603 7.07 -38.94 -23.39
C SER A 603 5.77 -39.26 -24.14
N ASP A 604 4.62 -39.27 -23.47
CA ASP A 604 3.30 -39.38 -24.10
C ASP A 604 2.98 -38.13 -24.94
N SER A 605 3.41 -36.96 -24.45
CA SER A 605 3.37 -35.71 -25.21
C SER A 605 4.36 -35.70 -26.40
N PHE A 606 5.50 -36.38 -26.28
CA PHE A 606 6.53 -36.47 -27.34
C PHE A 606 6.18 -37.52 -28.41
N ALA A 607 5.60 -38.67 -28.02
CA ALA A 607 5.12 -39.72 -28.94
C ALA A 607 3.88 -39.26 -29.74
N ALA A 608 3.01 -38.45 -29.13
CA ALA A 608 1.95 -37.76 -29.86
C ALA A 608 2.49 -36.71 -30.86
N PHE A 609 3.72 -36.23 -30.68
CA PHE A 609 4.37 -35.20 -31.49
C PHE A 609 5.36 -35.71 -32.54
N SER A 610 5.94 -36.90 -32.35
CA SER A 610 6.94 -37.48 -33.27
C SER A 610 6.36 -37.77 -34.66
N ASN A 611 5.05 -37.99 -34.75
CA ASN A 611 4.32 -38.18 -36.00
C ASN A 611 4.20 -36.92 -36.87
N LEU A 612 4.56 -35.72 -36.37
CA LEU A 612 4.21 -34.48 -37.09
C LEU A 612 5.34 -33.72 -37.78
N LEU A 613 6.60 -33.67 -37.32
CA LEU A 613 7.58 -32.78 -37.97
C LEU A 613 9.02 -33.23 -37.84
N GLY A 614 9.72 -33.35 -38.98
CA GLY A 614 11.15 -33.63 -39.13
C GLY A 614 12.11 -32.57 -38.55
N ASP A 615 13.40 -32.90 -38.59
CA ASP A 615 14.54 -32.25 -37.91
C ASP A 615 14.83 -30.78 -38.30
N VAL A 616 15.17 -29.92 -37.32
CA VAL A 616 16.01 -28.71 -37.49
C VAL A 616 16.71 -28.30 -36.16
N THR A 617 17.98 -27.86 -36.24
CA THR A 617 18.92 -27.36 -35.19
C THR A 617 18.89 -25.81 -34.99
N ARG A 618 19.53 -25.23 -33.94
CA ARG A 618 19.55 -23.76 -33.59
C ARG A 618 20.96 -23.16 -33.37
N GLU A 619 21.16 -21.89 -33.75
CA GLU A 619 22.37 -21.03 -33.58
C GLU A 619 22.07 -19.73 -32.77
N GLY A 620 23.08 -19.11 -32.12
CA GLY A 620 22.97 -17.88 -31.28
C GLY A 620 22.94 -16.53 -32.05
N ARG A 621 22.53 -15.42 -31.40
CA ARG A 621 22.23 -14.12 -32.08
C ARG A 621 23.11 -12.95 -31.60
N LEU A 622 23.89 -12.38 -32.52
CA LEU A 622 24.67 -11.17 -32.31
C LEU A 622 23.76 -9.91 -32.27
N ILE A 623 23.87 -9.08 -31.23
CA ILE A 623 23.14 -7.81 -31.12
C ILE A 623 24.02 -6.65 -31.57
N THR A 624 23.66 -6.03 -32.69
CA THR A 624 24.33 -4.87 -33.26
C THR A 624 23.40 -3.66 -33.24
N TRP A 625 23.93 -2.49 -32.91
CA TRP A 625 23.20 -1.23 -33.13
C TRP A 625 23.07 -1.00 -34.64
N GLN A 626 21.94 -0.44 -35.08
CA GLN A 626 21.67 -0.16 -36.50
C GLN A 626 21.30 1.31 -36.71
N PRO A 627 21.83 1.97 -37.76
CA PRO A 627 21.47 3.34 -38.09
C PRO A 627 20.01 3.46 -38.54
N PRO A 628 19.37 4.63 -38.34
CA PRO A 628 17.99 4.84 -38.74
C PRO A 628 17.85 5.00 -40.27
N PRO A 629 16.63 4.86 -40.84
CA PRO A 629 16.40 5.04 -42.27
C PRO A 629 16.83 6.43 -42.78
N ASN A 630 17.19 6.51 -44.07
CA ASN A 630 17.58 7.77 -44.73
C ASN A 630 16.58 8.90 -44.46
N GLY A 631 17.10 10.07 -44.05
CA GLY A 631 16.29 11.24 -43.70
C GLY A 631 15.63 11.19 -42.32
N THR A 632 16.01 10.25 -41.46
CA THR A 632 15.54 10.15 -40.07
C THR A 632 16.73 10.30 -39.11
N CYS A 633 16.54 11.06 -38.02
CA CYS A 633 17.51 11.13 -36.94
C CYS A 633 17.11 10.16 -35.83
N ILE A 634 18.06 9.75 -34.99
CA ILE A 634 17.80 8.87 -33.85
C ILE A 634 18.37 9.45 -32.57
N LEU A 635 17.54 9.47 -31.53
CA LEU A 635 17.89 9.85 -30.17
C LEU A 635 18.07 8.57 -29.36
N ASN A 636 19.29 8.33 -28.86
CA ASN A 636 19.53 7.33 -27.82
C ASN A 636 19.65 8.04 -26.48
N THR A 637 18.96 7.53 -25.46
CA THR A 637 18.96 8.11 -24.11
C THR A 637 18.99 7.04 -23.04
N ASP A 638 19.52 7.39 -21.87
CA ASP A 638 19.63 6.53 -20.69
C ASP A 638 19.62 7.38 -19.41
N GLY A 639 19.23 6.80 -18.28
CA GLY A 639 19.17 7.41 -16.95
C GLY A 639 20.02 6.68 -15.92
N SER A 640 21.01 7.38 -15.34
CA SER A 640 21.89 6.84 -14.31
C SER A 640 21.59 7.43 -12.93
N ARG A 641 21.74 6.64 -11.86
CA ARG A 641 21.49 7.07 -10.49
C ARG A 641 22.54 6.54 -9.51
N CYS A 642 23.22 7.45 -8.83
CA CYS A 642 24.16 7.14 -7.78
C CYS A 642 23.43 6.69 -6.50
N PHE A 643 23.99 5.66 -5.87
CA PHE A 643 23.36 4.87 -4.82
C PHE A 643 23.54 5.49 -3.43
N ASP A 644 24.68 6.15 -3.25
CA ASP A 644 25.17 6.57 -1.94
C ASP A 644 24.57 7.91 -1.47
N ASP A 645 24.29 8.82 -2.40
CA ASP A 645 23.78 10.18 -2.11
C ASP A 645 22.41 10.49 -2.75
N GLY A 646 21.91 9.57 -3.58
CA GLY A 646 20.64 9.67 -4.28
C GLY A 646 20.66 10.63 -5.48
N HIS A 647 21.85 11.04 -5.93
CA HIS A 647 22.06 11.89 -7.10
C HIS A 647 21.79 11.11 -8.39
N ALA A 648 21.22 11.76 -9.39
CA ALA A 648 20.72 11.14 -10.60
C ALA A 648 21.00 12.04 -11.80
N SER A 649 21.27 11.39 -12.92
CA SER A 649 21.63 12.03 -14.17
C SER A 649 21.01 11.27 -15.34
N ALA A 650 20.94 11.92 -16.48
CA ALA A 650 20.56 11.31 -17.73
C ALA A 650 21.52 11.77 -18.82
N GLY A 651 21.70 10.95 -19.83
CA GLY A 651 22.57 11.25 -20.97
C GLY A 651 21.90 10.80 -22.25
N GLY A 652 22.20 11.51 -23.33
CA GLY A 652 21.70 11.13 -24.62
C GLY A 652 22.45 11.76 -25.77
N LEU A 653 22.28 11.16 -26.94
CA LEU A 653 22.91 11.59 -28.17
C LEU A 653 21.94 11.48 -29.34
N ILE A 654 22.07 12.41 -30.29
CA ILE A 654 21.35 12.40 -31.54
C ILE A 654 22.31 12.10 -32.68
N ARG A 655 21.91 11.16 -33.53
CA ARG A 655 22.68 10.69 -34.69
C ARG A 655 21.88 10.82 -35.98
N ASN A 656 22.57 11.05 -37.09
CA ASN A 656 21.96 11.09 -38.42
C ASN A 656 21.72 9.68 -39.00
N SER A 657 21.18 9.58 -40.21
CA SER A 657 20.92 8.30 -40.90
C SER A 657 22.17 7.49 -41.28
N GLU A 658 23.36 8.06 -41.11
CA GLU A 658 24.63 7.35 -41.26
C GLU A 658 25.22 6.92 -39.91
N GLY A 659 24.49 7.14 -38.81
CA GLY A 659 24.95 6.87 -37.45
C GLY A 659 26.02 7.84 -36.94
N ARG A 660 26.28 8.95 -37.65
CA ARG A 660 27.24 9.97 -37.20
C ARG A 660 26.61 10.83 -36.12
N TRP A 661 27.43 11.18 -35.13
CA TRP A 661 27.09 12.14 -34.08
C TRP A 661 26.64 13.47 -34.69
N MET A 662 25.52 14.01 -34.21
CA MET A 662 25.07 15.36 -34.52
C MET A 662 25.27 16.29 -33.33
N PHE A 663 24.82 15.87 -32.15
CA PHE A 663 25.00 16.53 -30.87
C PHE A 663 24.54 15.58 -29.75
N GLY A 664 24.92 15.86 -28.51
CA GLY A 664 24.48 15.11 -27.33
C GLY A 664 24.32 16.01 -26.12
N PHE A 665 23.92 15.41 -25.01
CA PHE A 665 23.70 16.15 -23.78
C PHE A 665 24.03 15.32 -22.54
N LEU A 666 24.44 16.05 -21.51
CA LEU A 666 24.55 15.59 -20.14
C LEU A 666 23.49 16.33 -19.32
N LEU A 667 22.62 15.60 -18.65
CA LEU A 667 21.59 16.17 -17.79
C LEU A 667 21.84 15.71 -16.35
N ASN A 668 22.32 16.61 -15.51
CA ASN A 668 22.38 16.37 -14.08
C ASN A 668 21.07 16.85 -13.45
N THR A 669 20.24 15.89 -13.01
CA THR A 669 18.89 16.16 -12.47
C THR A 669 18.88 16.45 -10.97
N GLY A 670 20.02 16.33 -10.28
CA GLY A 670 20.06 16.37 -8.82
C GLY A 670 19.51 15.07 -8.21
N ARG A 671 18.67 15.17 -7.18
CA ARG A 671 18.13 13.99 -6.48
C ARG A 671 16.74 13.60 -6.99
N THR A 672 16.68 12.61 -7.90
CA THR A 672 15.43 12.08 -8.46
C THR A 672 15.46 10.54 -8.52
N GLY A 673 14.35 9.88 -8.88
CA GLY A 673 14.29 8.43 -9.09
C GLY A 673 14.87 7.99 -10.44
N SER A 674 15.28 6.72 -10.59
CA SER A 674 15.84 6.21 -11.86
C SER A 674 14.84 6.33 -13.02
N LEU A 675 13.56 5.98 -12.80
CA LEU A 675 12.50 6.18 -13.80
C LEU A 675 12.31 7.66 -14.18
N GLU A 676 12.47 8.59 -13.23
CA GLU A 676 12.38 10.02 -13.52
C GLU A 676 13.58 10.49 -14.32
N ALA A 677 14.79 10.00 -14.02
CA ALA A 677 16.00 10.31 -14.78
C ALA A 677 15.87 9.88 -16.26
N GLU A 678 15.38 8.67 -16.52
CA GLU A 678 15.07 8.19 -17.87
C GLU A 678 14.13 9.13 -18.64
N LEU A 679 13.01 9.48 -18.00
CA LEU A 679 12.00 10.36 -18.59
C LEU A 679 12.52 11.78 -18.80
N TRP A 680 13.35 12.29 -17.89
CA TRP A 680 14.02 13.57 -18.03
C TRP A 680 15.02 13.58 -19.19
N GLY A 681 15.76 12.47 -19.40
CA GLY A 681 16.63 12.26 -20.56
C GLY A 681 15.85 12.30 -21.87
N ILE A 682 14.75 11.54 -21.95
CA ILE A 682 13.85 11.53 -23.12
C ILE A 682 13.32 12.94 -23.42
N ARG A 683 12.77 13.60 -22.39
CA ARG A 683 12.22 14.96 -22.52
C ARG A 683 13.26 15.94 -23.06
N GLN A 684 14.47 15.90 -22.49
CA GLN A 684 15.53 16.82 -22.86
C GLN A 684 16.02 16.56 -24.29
N GLY A 685 16.21 15.30 -24.67
CA GLY A 685 16.59 14.93 -26.03
C GLY A 685 15.54 15.37 -27.07
N ILE A 686 14.25 15.24 -26.75
CA ILE A 686 13.16 15.73 -27.62
C ILE A 686 13.21 17.25 -27.80
N ILE A 687 13.35 18.00 -26.71
CA ILE A 687 13.41 19.48 -26.77
C ILE A 687 14.59 19.92 -27.64
N MET A 688 15.75 19.29 -27.49
CA MET A 688 16.92 19.61 -28.30
C MET A 688 16.72 19.26 -29.78
N ALA A 689 16.11 18.10 -30.07
CA ALA A 689 15.80 17.69 -31.44
C ALA A 689 14.91 18.71 -32.15
N LYS A 690 13.86 19.18 -31.46
CA LYS A 690 12.95 20.22 -31.98
C LYS A 690 13.65 21.56 -32.18
N ASN A 691 14.45 22.01 -31.21
CA ASN A 691 15.19 23.27 -31.32
C ASN A 691 16.18 23.27 -32.50
N ARG A 692 16.60 22.08 -32.96
CA ARG A 692 17.47 21.88 -34.13
C ARG A 692 16.70 21.61 -35.43
N GLY A 693 15.37 21.72 -35.43
CA GLY A 693 14.54 21.60 -36.62
C GLY A 693 14.41 20.18 -37.18
N ILE A 694 14.63 19.14 -36.36
CA ILE A 694 14.48 17.74 -36.79
C ILE A 694 12.99 17.41 -37.00
N GLN A 695 12.63 16.92 -38.19
CA GLN A 695 11.23 16.59 -38.54
C GLN A 695 10.88 15.10 -38.40
N ARG A 696 11.86 14.21 -38.39
CA ARG A 696 11.67 12.76 -38.24
C ARG A 696 12.67 12.21 -37.23
N LEU A 697 12.17 11.73 -36.08
CA LEU A 697 12.99 11.25 -34.97
C LEU A 697 12.57 9.83 -34.54
N ILE A 698 13.56 8.95 -34.36
CA ILE A 698 13.39 7.69 -33.62
C ILE A 698 13.96 7.88 -32.22
N ILE A 699 13.23 7.50 -31.18
CA ILE A 699 13.69 7.56 -29.79
C ILE A 699 13.94 6.14 -29.31
N GLU A 700 15.18 5.85 -28.91
CA GLU A 700 15.65 4.57 -28.41
C GLU A 700 16.15 4.68 -26.97
N PHE A 701 15.69 3.76 -26.14
CA PHE A 701 16.14 3.58 -24.76
C PHE A 701 15.91 2.13 -24.32
N ASP A 702 16.59 1.69 -23.27
CA ASP A 702 16.64 0.30 -22.80
C ASP A 702 15.70 0.01 -21.62
N ALA A 703 14.89 0.99 -21.22
CA ALA A 703 13.83 0.84 -20.23
C ALA A 703 12.48 0.45 -20.88
N GLN A 704 12.20 -0.86 -21.01
CA GLN A 704 10.93 -1.36 -21.56
C GLN A 704 9.67 -0.81 -20.84
N VAL A 705 9.78 -0.54 -19.54
CA VAL A 705 8.71 0.07 -18.72
C VAL A 705 8.37 1.48 -19.22
N VAL A 706 9.36 2.25 -19.65
CA VAL A 706 9.15 3.60 -20.20
C VAL A 706 8.50 3.52 -21.59
N VAL A 707 8.83 2.50 -22.40
CA VAL A 707 8.17 2.27 -23.70
C VAL A 707 6.69 1.97 -23.47
N GLN A 708 6.37 1.17 -22.46
CA GLN A 708 5.00 0.87 -22.10
C GLN A 708 4.25 2.13 -21.65
N PHE A 709 4.87 3.00 -20.83
CA PHE A 709 4.24 4.24 -20.39
C PHE A 709 4.03 5.27 -21.50
N LEU A 710 4.93 5.36 -22.48
CA LEU A 710 4.77 6.28 -23.61
C LEU A 710 3.84 5.73 -24.71
N ARG A 711 3.47 4.44 -24.65
CA ARG A 711 2.52 3.81 -25.59
C ARG A 711 1.15 3.51 -25.00
N SER A 712 0.96 3.67 -23.68
CA SER A 712 -0.28 3.32 -22.99
C SER A 712 -0.76 4.42 -22.05
N THR A 713 -2.05 4.40 -21.72
CA THR A 713 -2.65 5.38 -20.82
C THR A 713 -2.14 5.19 -19.38
N VAL A 714 -1.41 6.17 -18.85
CA VAL A 714 -0.90 6.15 -17.47
C VAL A 714 -1.91 6.80 -16.51
N LEU A 715 -2.10 6.20 -15.35
CA LEU A 715 -2.96 6.74 -14.29
C LEU A 715 -2.41 8.07 -13.76
N ALA A 716 -3.28 9.07 -13.56
CA ALA A 716 -2.93 10.38 -13.01
C ALA A 716 -2.31 10.33 -11.59
N SER A 717 -2.46 9.21 -10.88
CA SER A 717 -1.85 8.96 -9.57
C SER A 717 -0.40 8.47 -9.65
N HIS A 718 0.15 8.23 -10.85
CA HIS A 718 1.55 7.81 -11.00
C HIS A 718 2.49 8.99 -10.65
N PRO A 719 3.55 8.80 -9.84
CA PRO A 719 4.45 9.87 -9.44
C PRO A 719 5.04 10.67 -10.62
N CYS A 720 5.35 9.98 -11.73
CA CYS A 720 5.89 10.61 -12.94
C CYS A 720 4.83 11.07 -13.95
N TYR A 721 3.53 11.10 -13.60
CA TYR A 721 2.45 11.36 -14.56
C TYR A 721 2.62 12.67 -15.32
N THR A 722 3.01 13.74 -14.62
CA THR A 722 3.25 15.06 -15.23
C THR A 722 4.38 15.03 -16.26
N LEU A 723 5.49 14.36 -15.94
CA LEU A 723 6.65 14.22 -16.80
C LEU A 723 6.37 13.33 -18.02
N ILE A 724 5.64 12.23 -17.83
CA ILE A 724 5.18 11.35 -18.92
C ILE A 724 4.26 12.12 -19.87
N ARG A 725 3.31 12.90 -19.34
CA ARG A 725 2.41 13.73 -20.15
C ARG A 725 3.18 14.79 -20.94
N ASP A 726 4.16 15.45 -20.33
CA ASP A 726 5.01 16.44 -21.02
C ASP A 726 5.79 15.79 -22.17
N CYS A 727 6.39 14.60 -21.96
CA CYS A 727 7.00 13.83 -23.04
C CYS A 727 6.00 13.50 -24.16
N LEU A 728 4.78 13.06 -23.82
CA LEU A 728 3.74 12.73 -24.80
C LEU A 728 3.27 13.95 -25.60
N GLU A 729 3.11 15.11 -24.96
CA GLU A 729 2.77 16.37 -25.64
C GLU A 729 3.87 16.76 -26.65
N LEU A 730 5.14 16.63 -26.24
CA LEU A 730 6.28 16.89 -27.11
C LEU A 730 6.40 15.90 -28.28
N ILE A 731 6.11 14.61 -28.03
CA ILE A 731 6.11 13.54 -29.05
C ILE A 731 4.99 13.78 -30.07
N ASN A 732 3.78 14.12 -29.62
CA ASN A 732 2.59 14.27 -30.46
C ASN A 732 2.46 15.66 -31.13
N SER A 733 3.56 16.40 -31.25
CA SER A 733 3.58 17.71 -31.91
C SER A 733 3.74 17.58 -33.45
N ASP A 734 4.09 18.67 -34.12
CA ASP A 734 4.23 18.83 -35.58
C ASP A 734 5.49 18.19 -36.20
N TRP A 735 5.73 16.91 -35.90
CA TRP A 735 6.85 16.10 -36.42
C TRP A 735 6.54 14.59 -36.32
N ILE A 736 7.35 13.75 -36.97
CA ILE A 736 7.15 12.30 -36.99
C ILE A 736 8.09 11.65 -35.98
N VAL A 737 7.53 11.05 -34.93
CA VAL A 737 8.29 10.37 -33.87
C VAL A 737 7.92 8.89 -33.78
N ASP A 738 8.93 8.03 -33.72
CA ASP A 738 8.79 6.60 -33.45
C ASP A 738 9.57 6.23 -32.18
N ILE A 739 8.98 5.41 -31.30
CA ILE A 739 9.58 5.01 -30.02
C ILE A 739 9.99 3.55 -30.12
N ARG A 740 11.24 3.23 -29.81
CA ARG A 740 11.78 1.87 -29.89
C ARG A 740 12.47 1.48 -28.60
N HIS A 741 12.31 0.20 -28.25
CA HIS A 741 13.12 -0.43 -27.24
C HIS A 741 14.41 -0.93 -27.88
N ILE A 742 15.56 -0.61 -27.30
CA ILE A 742 16.85 -1.19 -27.66
C ILE A 742 17.37 -2.06 -26.51
N CYS A 743 18.11 -3.13 -26.82
CA CYS A 743 18.77 -3.91 -25.78
C CYS A 743 19.89 -3.08 -25.14
N ARG A 744 20.16 -3.27 -23.85
CA ARG A 744 21.23 -2.53 -23.15
C ARG A 744 22.58 -2.65 -23.86
N GLU A 745 22.89 -3.82 -24.42
CA GLU A 745 24.11 -4.05 -25.20
C GLU A 745 24.22 -3.16 -26.46
N GLY A 746 23.09 -2.66 -26.97
CA GLY A 746 23.02 -1.72 -28.09
C GLY A 746 22.88 -0.25 -27.68
N ASN A 747 22.66 0.07 -26.40
CA ASN A 747 22.49 1.46 -25.91
C ASN A 747 23.76 2.04 -25.25
N ARG A 748 24.92 1.43 -25.47
CA ARG A 748 26.19 1.72 -24.75
C ARG A 748 26.61 3.19 -24.78
N CYS A 749 26.40 3.88 -25.90
CA CYS A 749 26.74 5.30 -26.01
C CYS A 749 25.90 6.18 -25.06
N ALA A 750 24.63 5.86 -24.86
CA ALA A 750 23.75 6.63 -23.98
C ALA A 750 24.01 6.31 -22.50
N ASP A 751 24.22 5.03 -22.14
CA ASP A 751 24.63 4.56 -20.80
C ASP A 751 25.89 5.32 -20.33
N HIS A 752 26.91 5.36 -21.19
CA HIS A 752 28.16 6.06 -20.89
C HIS A 752 27.98 7.57 -20.69
N LEU A 753 27.12 8.23 -21.49
CA LEU A 753 26.82 9.66 -21.30
C LEU A 753 26.02 9.92 -20.02
N ALA A 754 25.11 9.02 -19.65
CA ALA A 754 24.35 9.14 -18.41
C ALA A 754 25.28 9.05 -17.18
N ASP A 755 26.29 8.18 -17.22
CA ASP A 755 27.30 8.06 -16.18
C ASP A 755 28.22 9.30 -16.10
N LEU A 756 28.66 9.84 -17.24
CA LEU A 756 29.43 11.08 -17.31
C LEU A 756 28.67 12.27 -16.70
N ALA A 757 27.35 12.30 -16.86
CA ALA A 757 26.51 13.40 -16.41
C ALA A 757 26.45 13.54 -14.87
N HIS A 758 26.87 12.54 -14.09
CA HIS A 758 27.00 12.69 -12.62
C HIS A 758 28.02 13.75 -12.22
N SER A 759 29.08 13.91 -13.02
CA SER A 759 30.16 14.88 -12.75
C SER A 759 29.90 16.25 -13.39
N ALA A 760 28.81 16.41 -14.14
CA ALA A 760 28.44 17.67 -14.77
C ALA A 760 27.75 18.63 -13.78
N PRO A 761 27.78 19.95 -14.01
CA PRO A 761 26.99 20.90 -13.22
C PRO A 761 25.49 20.58 -13.26
N ASN A 762 24.76 20.89 -12.18
CA ASN A 762 23.30 20.72 -12.15
C ASN A 762 22.63 21.43 -13.34
N GLY A 763 21.73 20.72 -14.02
CA GLY A 763 21.10 21.19 -15.25
C GLY A 763 21.64 20.47 -16.50
N VAL A 764 21.50 21.12 -17.65
CA VAL A 764 21.77 20.54 -18.97
C VAL A 764 23.06 21.12 -19.53
N SER A 765 23.97 20.24 -19.95
CA SER A 765 25.16 20.59 -20.74
C SER A 765 25.01 20.04 -22.15
N LEU A 766 25.14 20.90 -23.16
CA LEU A 766 25.10 20.54 -24.57
C LEU A 766 26.50 20.15 -25.05
N LEU A 767 26.58 19.09 -25.85
CA LEU A 767 27.81 18.58 -26.45
C LEU A 767 27.67 18.64 -27.97
N GLU A 768 28.35 19.59 -28.62
CA GLU A 768 28.39 19.65 -30.10
C GLU A 768 29.26 18.52 -30.66
N ASP A 769 30.37 18.20 -29.98
CA ASP A 769 31.28 17.11 -30.34
C ASP A 769 31.19 15.95 -29.31
N PRO A 770 31.42 14.69 -29.73
CA PRO A 770 31.41 13.55 -28.82
C PRO A 770 32.59 13.62 -27.85
N PRO A 771 32.40 13.31 -26.55
CA PRO A 771 33.51 13.17 -25.60
C PRO A 771 34.48 12.07 -26.04
N ASP A 772 35.79 12.24 -25.81
CA ASP A 772 36.83 11.26 -26.19
C ASP A 772 36.50 9.84 -25.69
N SER A 773 35.92 9.74 -24.49
CA SER A 773 35.52 8.48 -23.87
C SER A 773 34.34 7.77 -24.56
N THR A 774 33.58 8.47 -25.40
CA THR A 774 32.41 7.94 -26.12
C THR A 774 32.75 7.59 -27.58
N THR A 775 33.84 8.13 -28.13
CA THR A 775 34.25 7.97 -29.53
C THR A 775 34.46 6.50 -29.92
N SER A 776 35.06 5.69 -29.05
CA SER A 776 35.27 4.25 -29.31
C SER A 776 33.94 3.47 -29.43
N LEU A 777 32.95 3.82 -28.61
CA LEU A 777 31.62 3.20 -28.65
C LEU A 777 30.85 3.60 -29.92
N LEU A 778 30.99 4.85 -30.37
CA LEU A 778 30.42 5.32 -31.63
C LEU A 778 31.04 4.62 -32.85
N GLU A 779 32.35 4.37 -32.82
CA GLU A 779 33.03 3.60 -33.87
C GLU A 779 32.59 2.13 -33.90
N ASP A 780 32.38 1.51 -32.74
CA ASP A 780 31.83 0.15 -32.64
C ASP A 780 30.43 0.06 -33.23
N ASP A 781 29.55 0.99 -32.85
CA ASP A 781 28.17 1.06 -33.35
C ASP A 781 28.15 1.28 -34.88
N ARG A 782 29.04 2.15 -35.40
CA ARG A 782 29.18 2.41 -36.84
C ARG A 782 29.76 1.22 -37.60
N ALA A 783 30.68 0.48 -36.99
CA ALA A 783 31.27 -0.72 -37.59
C ALA A 783 30.37 -1.96 -37.50
N GLY A 784 29.19 -1.85 -36.88
CA GLY A 784 28.28 -2.98 -36.66
C GLY A 784 28.89 -4.05 -35.75
N ARG A 785 29.82 -3.67 -34.85
CA ARG A 785 30.43 -4.59 -33.90
C ARG A 785 29.45 -4.83 -32.75
N GLY A 786 28.82 -6.00 -32.77
CA GLY A 786 27.78 -6.38 -31.84
C GLY A 786 28.30 -7.16 -30.64
N VAL A 787 27.49 -7.21 -29.59
CA VAL A 787 27.71 -8.07 -28.43
C VAL A 787 26.89 -9.34 -28.62
N LEU A 788 27.52 -10.51 -28.44
CA LEU A 788 26.84 -11.79 -28.59
C LEU A 788 25.81 -11.95 -27.48
N ARG A 789 24.53 -12.12 -27.86
CA ARG A 789 23.46 -12.50 -26.94
C ARG A 789 23.22 -14.00 -27.13
N LEU A 790 23.66 -14.77 -26.15
CA LEU A 790 23.48 -16.22 -26.10
C LEU A 790 22.03 -16.57 -25.78
#